data_AF-A0A8C8W8B4-F1
#
_entry.id   AF-A0A8C8W8B4-F1
#
_cell.length_a   1.000
_cell.length_b   1.000
_cell.length_c   1.000
_cell.angle_alpha   90.00
_cell.angle_beta   90.00
_cell.angle_gamma   90.00
#
_symmetry.space_group_name_H-M   'P 1'
#
loop_
_entity.id
_entity.type
_entity.pdbx_description
1 polymer ?
#
loop_
_entity_poly.entity_id
_entity_poly.type
_entity_poly.pdbx_seq_one_letter_code
_entity_poly.pdbx_strand_id
1 'polypeptide(L)'
;PGNGELPDLTSVPADKLEEFIQANLKPNEECLKLIDQDVDAISDFLLSRESPVVRVAKGGSYGRETVLRGCSDGILVLFVDQFHTFQEQKENQSELLSLIEQWLKTHEKYKPAKFGGILVVLLSTQGQRILLQLLPAFDPLCDQNPSSKVYRDLKRSMDRVRAAPGEFAVCFTTLQQQFFKKYPRRVKDLILLVKHWYHQVIYAILLYALELLTVYAWEQSCQGENFDIAEGARTVLGLIRQSSQLCVYWIDNYNFEDETVRNTLLCQLRSQRPVILDPTDPTNNVGKDDGSWQMLTEAAQAWLYSPSLNNVSPAPHWNVLPTSLFITPSHLLNKFIEHFLQPDKDFLDQIKRAVHTICKFLKENCFQDQSTKVLKTVKGGSTAKGTALKSGSDADIVVFLSSLKSYDSQQNERSMLVREIHRQLEDFQKTQELEVKFEISKWEFPRVLSFTLKSRSLNESVDFDVLPAYDALGQLRSGFPSRPEAYKELIELYKSSNLRGGEFSPCFTELQRNFIEPRPTKLKSLIRLIKHWYKQCQRKKRSKASLPPKYALELLTVYAWEQGSGMDEFDIAEGFRTVLDLVINYQQLCIFWTVNYNFENEPMRSFLLTQIRKTRPVILDPADPTGDVGGGDRWCWHLLAEEAKEWLSSLCFELPKSDSERRIQPWKVPVVQTPGSCGAQMYRPPPLWVECSQVGIQFWDENAK
;
A
#
# COMPACT_ATOMS: atom_id res chain seq x y z
N PRO A 1 -12.35 -30.29 33.46
CA PRO A 1 -11.86 -31.43 32.65
C PRO A 1 -10.72 -30.98 31.72
N GLY A 2 -9.51 -31.51 31.97
CA GLY A 2 -8.32 -31.35 31.12
C GLY A 2 -7.61 -30.00 31.16
N ASN A 3 -6.64 -29.84 32.06
CA ASN A 3 -5.44 -29.03 31.78
C ASN A 3 -4.61 -29.76 30.70
N GLY A 4 -5.18 -29.95 29.50
CA GLY A 4 -4.39 -30.36 28.36
C GLY A 4 -3.60 -29.15 27.93
N GLU A 5 -2.28 -29.20 28.05
CA GLU A 5 -1.42 -28.24 27.36
C GLU A 5 -1.88 -28.17 25.90
N LEU A 6 -2.31 -26.99 25.47
CA LEU A 6 -2.64 -26.75 24.07
C LEU A 6 -1.42 -27.15 23.22
N PRO A 7 -1.63 -27.77 22.04
CA PRO A 7 -0.51 -28.20 21.21
C PRO A 7 0.45 -27.05 20.93
N ASP A 8 1.75 -27.32 20.99
CA ASP A 8 2.78 -26.35 20.62
C ASP A 8 2.51 -25.87 19.19
N LEU A 9 2.30 -24.56 19.00
CA LEU A 9 1.91 -24.00 17.72
C LEU A 9 3.01 -24.21 16.68
N THR A 10 4.27 -24.28 17.12
CA THR A 10 5.42 -24.50 16.25
C THR A 10 5.46 -25.92 15.65
N SER A 11 4.59 -26.82 16.13
CA SER A 11 4.41 -28.16 15.54
C SER A 11 3.29 -28.24 14.50
N VAL A 12 2.44 -27.23 14.40
CA VAL A 12 1.26 -27.23 13.53
C VAL A 12 1.63 -26.85 12.09
N PRO A 13 1.39 -27.71 11.09
CA PRO A 13 1.68 -27.38 9.69
C PRO A 13 0.92 -26.15 9.19
N ALA A 14 1.53 -25.38 8.30
CA ALA A 14 0.99 -24.13 7.76
C ALA A 14 -0.43 -24.29 7.17
N ASP A 15 -0.69 -25.39 6.47
CA ASP A 15 -1.99 -25.73 5.86
C ASP A 15 -3.07 -26.13 6.89
N LYS A 16 -2.66 -26.41 8.13
CA LYS A 16 -3.55 -26.82 9.24
C LYS A 16 -3.80 -25.71 10.26
N LEU A 17 -3.20 -24.52 10.10
CA LEU A 17 -3.37 -23.42 11.04
C LEU A 17 -4.83 -22.96 11.16
N GLU A 18 -5.59 -22.97 10.06
CA GLU A 18 -7.01 -22.60 10.09
C GLU A 18 -7.85 -23.59 10.91
N GLU A 19 -7.67 -24.90 10.66
CA GLU A 19 -8.30 -25.96 11.46
C GLU A 19 -7.92 -25.85 12.94
N PHE A 20 -6.65 -25.56 13.22
CA PHE A 20 -6.14 -25.35 14.58
C PHE A 20 -6.81 -24.18 15.28
N ILE A 21 -6.98 -23.03 14.61
CA ILE A 21 -7.66 -21.87 15.19
C ILE A 21 -9.10 -22.22 15.58
N GLN A 22 -9.86 -22.84 14.68
CA GLN A 22 -11.25 -23.21 14.95
C GLN A 22 -11.36 -24.26 16.07
N ALA A 23 -10.47 -25.25 16.05
CA ALA A 23 -10.48 -26.35 17.02
C ALA A 23 -10.02 -25.93 18.41
N ASN A 24 -9.07 -24.99 18.54
CA ASN A 24 -8.35 -24.75 19.79
C ASN A 24 -8.40 -23.31 20.31
N LEU A 25 -8.44 -22.30 19.42
CA LEU A 25 -8.27 -20.90 19.82
C LEU A 25 -9.58 -20.12 19.86
N LYS A 26 -10.54 -20.44 18.98
CA LYS A 26 -11.83 -19.74 18.93
C LYS A 26 -12.71 -20.16 20.12
N PRO A 27 -13.23 -19.23 20.93
CA PRO A 27 -14.16 -19.56 22.01
C PRO A 27 -15.48 -20.12 21.45
N ASN A 28 -16.17 -20.94 22.25
CA ASN A 28 -17.49 -21.46 21.89
C ASN A 28 -18.52 -20.32 21.87
N GLU A 29 -19.32 -20.23 20.80
CA GLU A 29 -20.27 -19.12 20.58
C GLU A 29 -21.40 -19.08 21.60
N GLU A 30 -21.90 -20.22 22.08
CA GLU A 30 -22.91 -20.27 23.13
C GLU A 30 -22.34 -19.80 24.47
N CYS A 31 -21.10 -20.20 24.77
CA CYS A 31 -20.39 -19.75 25.97
C CYS A 31 -20.16 -18.23 25.96
N LEU A 32 -19.86 -17.64 24.80
CA LEU A 32 -19.74 -16.19 24.66
C LEU A 32 -21.08 -15.48 24.83
N LYS A 33 -22.18 -16.00 24.24
CA LYS A 33 -23.52 -15.42 24.43
C LYS A 33 -23.93 -15.36 25.90
N LEU A 34 -23.59 -16.38 26.69
CA LEU A 34 -23.83 -16.38 28.14
C LEU A 34 -22.98 -15.34 28.86
N ILE A 35 -21.73 -15.15 28.44
CA ILE A 35 -20.87 -14.08 28.98
C ILE A 35 -21.44 -12.71 28.60
N ASP A 36 -21.95 -12.55 27.37
CA ASP A 36 -22.58 -11.30 26.93
C ASP A 36 -23.78 -10.95 27.81
N GLN A 37 -24.64 -11.92 28.10
CA GLN A 37 -25.76 -11.76 29.05
C GLN A 37 -25.28 -11.39 30.45
N ASP A 38 -24.18 -11.99 30.93
CA ASP A 38 -23.63 -11.69 32.24
C ASP A 38 -23.04 -10.27 32.31
N VAL A 39 -22.36 -9.82 31.24
CA VAL A 39 -21.85 -8.44 31.11
C VAL A 39 -22.98 -7.43 31.02
N ASP A 40 -24.03 -7.74 30.25
CA ASP A 40 -25.20 -6.87 30.11
C ASP A 40 -25.93 -6.75 31.46
N ALA A 41 -26.11 -7.85 32.20
CA ALA A 41 -26.69 -7.82 33.55
C ALA A 41 -25.88 -6.98 34.54
N ILE A 42 -24.54 -7.05 34.50
CA ILE A 42 -23.69 -6.18 35.33
C ILE A 42 -23.85 -4.71 34.92
N SER A 43 -23.90 -4.45 33.62
CA SER A 43 -24.04 -3.10 33.07
C SER A 43 -25.37 -2.47 33.48
N ASP A 44 -26.46 -3.22 33.33
CA ASP A 44 -27.81 -2.80 33.72
C ASP A 44 -27.90 -2.53 35.22
N PHE A 45 -27.31 -3.39 36.06
CA PHE A 45 -27.26 -3.18 37.51
C PHE A 45 -26.53 -1.89 37.90
N LEU A 46 -25.44 -1.56 37.21
CA LEU A 46 -24.66 -0.35 37.46
C LEU A 46 -25.34 0.92 36.94
N LEU A 47 -26.17 0.80 35.90
CA LEU A 47 -26.97 1.90 35.33
C LEU A 47 -28.28 2.14 36.09
N SER A 48 -28.88 1.12 36.71
CA SER A 48 -30.23 1.21 37.30
C SER A 48 -30.26 1.82 38.71
N ARG A 49 -29.11 1.99 39.36
CA ARG A 49 -29.04 2.66 40.67
C ARG A 49 -29.03 4.18 40.50
N GLU A 50 -29.22 4.94 41.58
CA GLU A 50 -28.79 6.35 41.67
C GLU A 50 -27.25 6.40 41.59
N SER A 51 -26.72 6.03 40.43
CA SER A 51 -25.32 5.81 40.10
C SER A 51 -24.88 6.93 39.18
N PRO A 52 -23.65 7.46 39.33
CA PRO A 52 -23.14 8.48 38.42
C PRO A 52 -22.76 7.89 37.06
N VAL A 53 -22.86 6.58 36.88
CA VAL A 53 -22.61 5.92 35.60
C VAL A 53 -23.75 6.23 34.64
N VAL A 54 -23.44 6.93 33.55
CA VAL A 54 -24.40 7.30 32.49
C VAL A 54 -24.32 6.40 31.28
N ARG A 55 -23.16 5.77 31.03
CA ARG A 55 -22.92 4.93 29.86
C ARG A 55 -21.86 3.89 30.14
N VAL A 56 -21.92 2.77 29.43
CA VAL A 56 -20.97 1.67 29.57
C VAL A 56 -20.35 1.32 28.21
N ALA A 57 -19.06 1.03 28.19
CA ALA A 57 -18.33 0.56 27.02
C ALA A 57 -17.52 -0.71 27.33
N LYS A 58 -17.43 -1.61 26.35
CA LYS A 58 -16.73 -2.90 26.45
C LYS A 58 -15.33 -2.77 25.84
N GLY A 59 -14.28 -2.94 26.62
CA GLY A 59 -12.88 -2.88 26.18
C GLY A 59 -12.12 -4.19 26.38
N GLY A 60 -10.80 -4.13 26.27
CA GLY A 60 -9.93 -5.31 26.31
C GLY A 60 -10.15 -6.25 25.12
N SER A 61 -9.59 -7.45 25.19
CA SER A 61 -9.78 -8.48 24.15
C SER A 61 -11.27 -8.81 23.93
N TYR A 62 -12.07 -8.74 24.99
CA TYR A 62 -13.53 -8.89 24.92
C TYR A 62 -14.18 -7.82 24.03
N GLY A 63 -13.95 -6.54 24.31
CA GLY A 63 -14.52 -5.44 23.53
C GLY A 63 -14.03 -5.35 22.08
N ARG A 64 -12.80 -5.80 21.81
CA ARG A 64 -12.21 -5.86 20.46
C ARG A 64 -12.63 -7.11 19.67
N GLU A 65 -13.39 -8.01 20.29
CA GLU A 65 -13.80 -9.31 19.72
C GLU A 65 -12.60 -10.23 19.37
N THR A 66 -11.50 -10.11 20.12
CA THR A 66 -10.25 -10.87 19.97
C THR A 66 -10.03 -11.84 21.15
N VAL A 67 -11.13 -12.37 21.70
CA VAL A 67 -11.14 -13.31 22.83
C VAL A 67 -10.53 -14.66 22.43
N LEU A 68 -9.55 -15.13 23.23
CA LEU A 68 -9.01 -16.48 23.15
C LEU A 68 -9.86 -17.45 23.97
N ARG A 69 -9.97 -18.69 23.47
CA ARG A 69 -10.56 -19.80 24.21
C ARG A 69 -9.85 -20.00 25.56
N GLY A 70 -10.63 -20.29 26.59
CA GLY A 70 -10.12 -20.60 27.92
C GLY A 70 -10.13 -19.38 28.84
N CYS A 71 -9.17 -18.47 28.71
CA CYS A 71 -9.11 -17.26 29.53
C CYS A 71 -8.74 -16.04 28.68
N SER A 72 -9.42 -14.91 28.88
CA SER A 72 -9.08 -13.63 28.25
C SER A 72 -9.41 -12.45 29.15
N ASP A 73 -8.79 -11.31 28.85
CA ASP A 73 -9.11 -10.03 29.47
C ASP A 73 -10.38 -9.41 28.87
N GLY A 74 -11.11 -8.70 29.71
CA GLY A 74 -12.14 -7.75 29.29
C GLY A 74 -12.04 -6.50 30.14
N ILE A 75 -12.52 -5.39 29.61
CA ILE A 75 -12.66 -4.14 30.35
C ILE A 75 -14.11 -3.69 30.24
N LEU A 76 -14.70 -3.24 31.34
CA LEU A 76 -15.97 -2.56 31.39
C LEU A 76 -15.72 -1.12 31.82
N VAL A 77 -15.80 -0.21 30.86
CA VAL A 77 -15.59 1.22 31.08
C VAL A 77 -16.91 1.85 31.48
N LEU A 78 -16.92 2.50 32.63
CA LEU A 78 -18.09 3.14 33.21
C LEU A 78 -17.94 4.65 33.03
N PHE A 79 -18.61 5.20 32.02
CA PHE A 79 -18.62 6.63 31.79
C PHE A 79 -19.51 7.30 32.82
N VAL A 80 -18.97 8.30 33.51
CA VAL A 80 -19.63 8.94 34.65
C VAL A 80 -19.84 10.42 34.44
N ASP A 81 -20.97 10.95 34.88
CA ASP A 81 -21.33 12.36 34.72
C ASP A 81 -20.53 13.31 35.63
N GLN A 82 -19.94 12.78 36.71
CA GLN A 82 -19.11 13.50 37.67
C GLN A 82 -17.76 13.94 37.10
N PHE A 83 -17.30 13.33 36.00
CA PHE A 83 -16.07 13.75 35.33
C PHE A 83 -16.45 14.64 34.14
N HIS A 84 -15.97 15.88 34.17
CA HIS A 84 -16.13 16.85 33.09
C HIS A 84 -14.83 17.06 32.31
N THR A 85 -13.70 16.62 32.87
CA THR A 85 -12.38 16.69 32.23
C THR A 85 -11.57 15.40 32.47
N PHE A 86 -10.58 15.16 31.63
CA PHE A 86 -9.63 14.05 31.83
C PHE A 86 -8.88 14.17 33.18
N GLN A 87 -8.60 15.40 33.63
CA GLN A 87 -7.90 15.64 34.90
C GLN A 87 -8.70 15.12 36.10
N GLU A 88 -10.00 15.43 36.14
CA GLU A 88 -10.89 15.02 37.23
C GLU A 88 -10.99 13.50 37.36
N GLN A 89 -10.95 12.77 36.22
CA GLN A 89 -10.89 11.31 36.26
C GLN A 89 -9.70 10.83 37.08
N LYS A 90 -8.49 11.37 36.87
CA LYS A 90 -7.29 10.92 37.58
C LYS A 90 -7.34 11.27 39.07
N GLU A 91 -7.90 12.43 39.40
CA GLU A 91 -7.97 12.92 40.79
C GLU A 91 -9.01 12.16 41.62
N ASN A 92 -10.16 11.79 41.01
CA ASN A 92 -11.33 11.29 41.73
C ASN A 92 -11.64 9.80 41.48
N GLN A 93 -10.82 9.09 40.69
CA GLN A 93 -11.08 7.69 40.31
C GLN A 93 -11.26 6.74 41.51
N SER A 94 -10.47 6.94 42.57
CA SER A 94 -10.34 6.01 43.69
C SER A 94 -11.59 5.99 44.58
N GLU A 95 -12.22 7.15 44.80
CA GLU A 95 -13.46 7.28 45.55
C GLU A 95 -14.60 6.57 44.82
N LEU A 96 -14.69 6.79 43.50
CA LEU A 96 -15.75 6.19 42.70
C LEU A 96 -15.58 4.68 42.55
N LEU A 97 -14.34 4.19 42.37
CA LEU A 97 -14.05 2.75 42.39
C LEU A 97 -14.46 2.10 43.72
N SER A 98 -14.27 2.80 44.84
CA SER A 98 -14.67 2.31 46.16
C SER A 98 -16.19 2.22 46.31
N LEU A 99 -16.93 3.18 45.73
CA LEU A 99 -18.39 3.16 45.68
C LEU A 99 -18.92 2.01 44.80
N ILE A 100 -18.36 1.84 43.60
CA ILE A 100 -18.72 0.74 42.69
C ILE A 100 -18.43 -0.63 43.33
N GLU A 101 -17.30 -0.76 44.03
CA GLU A 101 -16.94 -1.96 44.77
C GLU A 101 -18.01 -2.30 45.83
N GLN A 102 -18.48 -1.30 46.59
CA GLN A 102 -19.54 -1.50 47.59
C GLN A 102 -20.85 -1.95 46.94
N TRP A 103 -21.25 -1.36 45.81
CA TRP A 103 -22.45 -1.77 45.10
C TRP A 103 -22.36 -3.21 44.59
N LEU A 104 -21.26 -3.60 43.96
CA LEU A 104 -21.08 -4.96 43.46
C LEU A 104 -21.00 -5.99 44.59
N LYS A 105 -20.53 -5.64 45.79
CA LYS A 105 -20.63 -6.54 46.96
C LYS A 105 -22.06 -6.90 47.31
N THR A 106 -23.03 -6.00 47.05
CA THR A 106 -24.46 -6.26 47.26
C THR A 106 -25.12 -7.07 46.14
N HIS A 107 -24.47 -7.21 44.98
CA HIS A 107 -25.00 -8.00 43.88
C HIS A 107 -25.04 -9.49 44.24
N GLU A 108 -26.13 -10.20 43.92
CA GLU A 108 -26.31 -11.61 44.32
C GLU A 108 -25.30 -12.54 43.64
N LYS A 109 -25.17 -12.44 42.31
CA LYS A 109 -24.32 -13.31 41.48
C LYS A 109 -22.85 -12.85 41.32
N TYR A 110 -22.59 -11.58 41.02
CA TYR A 110 -21.26 -11.12 40.62
C TYR A 110 -20.53 -10.43 41.77
N LYS A 111 -19.48 -11.08 42.30
CA LYS A 111 -18.67 -10.52 43.40
C LYS A 111 -17.38 -9.89 42.87
N PRO A 112 -17.05 -8.66 43.31
CA PRO A 112 -15.83 -8.00 42.89
C PRO A 112 -14.62 -8.51 43.68
N ALA A 113 -13.45 -8.50 43.04
CA ALA A 113 -12.15 -8.66 43.66
C ALA A 113 -11.27 -7.44 43.31
N LYS A 114 -10.24 -7.17 44.13
CA LYS A 114 -9.32 -6.05 43.91
C LYS A 114 -7.89 -6.56 43.77
N PHE A 115 -7.25 -6.27 42.64
CA PHE A 115 -5.86 -6.63 42.38
C PHE A 115 -5.08 -5.38 42.00
N GLY A 116 -4.07 -5.00 42.80
CA GLY A 116 -3.24 -3.82 42.52
C GLY A 116 -4.03 -2.51 42.42
N GLY A 117 -5.17 -2.39 43.11
CA GLY A 117 -6.05 -1.22 43.04
C GLY A 117 -7.13 -1.28 41.95
N ILE A 118 -7.06 -2.24 41.02
CA ILE A 118 -8.05 -2.44 39.95
C ILE A 118 -9.17 -3.34 40.44
N LEU A 119 -10.41 -2.93 40.18
CA LEU A 119 -11.61 -3.71 40.49
C LEU A 119 -11.89 -4.70 39.36
N VAL A 120 -12.06 -5.97 39.67
CA VAL A 120 -12.31 -7.02 38.69
C VAL A 120 -13.49 -7.91 39.07
N VAL A 121 -14.20 -8.40 38.06
CA VAL A 121 -15.22 -9.43 38.18
C VAL A 121 -14.83 -10.59 37.27
N LEU A 122 -14.74 -11.80 37.83
CA LEU A 122 -14.47 -13.00 37.04
C LEU A 122 -15.78 -13.57 36.51
N LEU A 123 -15.94 -13.55 35.19
CA LEU A 123 -17.04 -14.23 34.51
C LEU A 123 -16.56 -15.59 34.03
N SER A 124 -17.34 -16.63 34.28
CA SER A 124 -16.96 -18.01 33.92
C SER A 124 -18.17 -18.79 33.41
N THR A 125 -17.99 -19.46 32.29
CA THR A 125 -18.90 -20.45 31.70
C THR A 125 -18.16 -21.77 31.51
N GLN A 126 -18.77 -22.77 30.85
CA GLN A 126 -18.15 -24.06 30.61
C GLN A 126 -16.98 -23.94 29.62
N GLY A 127 -15.76 -23.80 30.15
CA GLY A 127 -14.53 -23.75 29.35
C GLY A 127 -14.12 -22.35 28.86
N GLN A 128 -14.84 -21.29 29.27
CA GLN A 128 -14.43 -19.90 29.00
C GLN A 128 -14.48 -19.06 30.29
N ARG A 129 -13.45 -18.25 30.47
CA ARG A 129 -13.33 -17.27 31.55
C ARG A 129 -12.96 -15.91 30.98
N ILE A 130 -13.58 -14.86 31.50
CA ILE A 130 -13.23 -13.46 31.21
C ILE A 130 -12.94 -12.76 32.52
N LEU A 131 -11.72 -12.25 32.66
CA LEU A 131 -11.35 -11.37 33.76
C LEU A 131 -11.76 -9.95 33.37
N LEU A 132 -12.95 -9.53 33.81
CA LEU A 132 -13.53 -8.24 33.47
C LEU A 132 -13.07 -7.16 34.46
N GLN A 133 -12.24 -6.23 34.01
CA GLN A 133 -11.80 -5.08 34.80
C GLN A 133 -12.83 -3.95 34.72
N LEU A 134 -13.18 -3.33 35.84
CA LEU A 134 -14.12 -2.21 35.87
C LEU A 134 -13.36 -0.90 36.07
N LEU A 135 -13.50 0.03 35.14
CA LEU A 135 -12.77 1.29 35.14
C LEU A 135 -13.74 2.47 34.92
N PRO A 136 -13.92 3.36 35.91
CA PRO A 136 -14.64 4.60 35.66
C PRO A 136 -13.79 5.53 34.81
N ALA A 137 -14.43 6.22 33.87
CA ALA A 137 -13.76 7.10 32.92
C ALA A 137 -14.60 8.33 32.58
N PHE A 138 -13.90 9.40 32.18
CA PHE A 138 -14.50 10.56 31.55
C PHE A 138 -14.94 10.19 30.13
N ASP A 139 -16.11 10.68 29.71
CA ASP A 139 -16.61 10.53 28.34
C ASP A 139 -16.36 11.80 27.51
N PRO A 140 -15.21 11.90 26.82
CA PRO A 140 -14.93 13.07 26.00
C PRO A 140 -15.72 13.11 24.68
N LEU A 141 -16.41 12.02 24.31
CA LEU A 141 -17.03 11.88 23.00
C LEU A 141 -18.55 12.07 23.06
N CYS A 142 -19.21 11.69 24.16
CA CYS A 142 -20.66 11.74 24.31
C CYS A 142 -21.40 11.16 23.09
N ASP A 143 -20.91 10.02 22.57
CA ASP A 143 -21.38 9.34 21.35
C ASP A 143 -21.26 10.13 20.04
N GLN A 144 -20.38 11.14 19.99
CA GLN A 144 -20.04 11.86 18.78
C GLN A 144 -18.71 11.41 18.18
N ASN A 145 -18.50 11.73 16.91
CA ASN A 145 -17.21 11.53 16.25
C ASN A 145 -16.14 12.39 16.93
N PRO A 146 -14.90 11.88 17.04
CA PRO A 146 -13.81 12.61 17.66
C PRO A 146 -13.53 13.90 16.89
N SER A 147 -13.32 14.99 17.63
CA SER A 147 -12.91 16.28 17.05
C SER A 147 -11.49 16.64 17.52
N SER A 148 -10.80 17.51 16.78
CA SER A 148 -9.49 18.02 17.19
C SER A 148 -9.52 18.70 18.58
N LYS A 149 -10.66 19.26 18.98
CA LYS A 149 -10.87 19.84 20.31
C LYS A 149 -10.65 18.80 21.42
N VAL A 150 -11.20 17.59 21.26
CA VAL A 150 -11.07 16.51 22.25
C VAL A 150 -9.60 16.20 22.54
N TYR A 151 -8.78 16.05 21.50
CA TYR A 151 -7.36 15.75 21.67
C TYR A 151 -6.53 16.93 22.19
N ARG A 152 -6.94 18.18 21.88
CA ARG A 152 -6.35 19.36 22.51
C ARG A 152 -6.61 19.38 24.01
N ASP A 153 -7.84 19.08 24.41
CA ASP A 153 -8.23 19.03 25.81
C ASP A 153 -7.54 17.86 26.53
N LEU A 154 -7.43 16.68 25.88
CA LEU A 154 -6.60 15.55 26.35
C LEU A 154 -5.17 16.01 26.64
N LYS A 155 -4.50 16.60 25.63
CA LYS A 155 -3.11 17.01 25.75
C LYS A 155 -2.93 18.05 26.87
N ARG A 156 -3.82 19.04 26.95
CA ARG A 156 -3.82 20.07 28.00
C ARG A 156 -4.00 19.45 29.38
N SER A 157 -4.93 18.52 29.55
CA SER A 157 -5.15 17.83 30.83
C SER A 157 -3.94 17.00 31.23
N MET A 158 -3.36 16.24 30.30
CA MET A 158 -2.14 15.47 30.56
C MET A 158 -0.99 16.34 31.05
N ASP A 159 -0.76 17.49 30.42
CA ASP A 159 0.31 18.40 30.81
C ASP A 159 0.08 18.99 32.21
N ARG A 160 -1.18 19.27 32.58
CA ARG A 160 -1.54 19.78 33.92
C ARG A 160 -1.28 18.76 35.03
N VAL A 161 -1.72 17.51 34.84
CA VAL A 161 -1.59 16.45 35.86
C VAL A 161 -0.31 15.61 35.70
N ARG A 162 0.58 16.00 34.77
CA ARG A 162 1.79 15.26 34.39
C ARG A 162 1.49 13.78 34.11
N ALA A 163 0.41 13.53 33.38
CA ALA A 163 0.02 12.18 33.00
C ALA A 163 1.00 11.56 32.01
N ALA A 164 1.23 10.26 32.13
CA ALA A 164 2.01 9.50 31.18
C ALA A 164 1.24 9.35 29.85
N PRO A 165 1.93 9.20 28.71
CA PRO A 165 1.26 8.92 27.44
C PRO A 165 0.40 7.64 27.52
N GLY A 166 -0.82 7.70 27.00
CA GLY A 166 -1.79 6.60 27.08
C GLY A 166 -2.53 6.42 28.42
N GLU A 167 -2.26 7.24 29.44
CA GLU A 167 -2.91 7.09 30.76
C GLU A 167 -4.43 7.29 30.71
N PHE A 168 -4.94 8.04 29.73
CA PHE A 168 -6.36 8.25 29.49
C PHE A 168 -6.94 7.41 28.33
N ALA A 169 -6.22 6.39 27.85
CA ALA A 169 -6.66 5.57 26.71
C ALA A 169 -8.05 4.94 26.94
N VAL A 170 -8.40 4.64 28.20
CA VAL A 170 -9.70 4.10 28.60
C VAL A 170 -10.89 4.99 28.19
N CYS A 171 -10.70 6.31 28.13
CA CYS A 171 -11.73 7.27 27.69
C CYS A 171 -12.15 7.06 26.23
N PHE A 172 -11.27 6.46 25.42
CA PHE A 172 -11.47 6.25 23.98
C PHE A 172 -11.91 4.81 23.64
N THR A 173 -12.30 4.02 24.64
CA THR A 173 -12.66 2.60 24.47
C THR A 173 -13.75 2.37 23.42
N THR A 174 -14.73 3.27 23.30
CA THR A 174 -15.77 3.19 22.26
C THR A 174 -15.17 3.30 20.85
N LEU A 175 -14.18 4.16 20.63
CA LEU A 175 -13.46 4.25 19.36
C LEU A 175 -12.63 2.99 19.10
N GLN A 176 -12.04 2.39 20.15
CA GLN A 176 -11.24 1.17 20.00
C GLN A 176 -12.13 0.01 19.54
N GLN A 177 -13.33 -0.12 20.11
CA GLN A 177 -14.33 -1.09 19.65
C GLN A 177 -14.69 -0.86 18.19
N GLN A 178 -15.03 0.38 17.82
CA GLN A 178 -15.40 0.73 16.44
C GLN A 178 -14.26 0.45 15.46
N PHE A 179 -13.02 0.73 15.87
CA PHE A 179 -11.83 0.42 15.08
C PHE A 179 -11.72 -1.07 14.79
N PHE A 180 -11.89 -1.95 15.79
CA PHE A 180 -11.80 -3.41 15.57
C PHE A 180 -13.03 -4.02 14.90
N LYS A 181 -14.21 -3.42 15.09
CA LYS A 181 -15.49 -3.90 14.52
C LYS A 181 -15.49 -3.93 13.00
N LYS A 182 -14.75 -3.02 12.35
CA LYS A 182 -14.70 -2.91 10.88
C LYS A 182 -13.92 -4.06 10.19
N TYR A 183 -13.14 -4.85 10.92
CA TYR A 183 -12.29 -5.89 10.32
C TYR A 183 -12.97 -7.26 10.19
N PRO A 184 -12.72 -7.98 9.08
CA PRO A 184 -13.29 -9.31 8.85
C PRO A 184 -12.94 -10.33 9.94
N ARG A 185 -13.80 -11.33 10.12
CA ARG A 185 -13.57 -12.41 11.10
C ARG A 185 -12.22 -13.12 10.90
N ARG A 186 -11.80 -13.30 9.66
CA ARG A 186 -10.52 -13.95 9.32
C ARG A 186 -9.30 -13.18 9.84
N VAL A 187 -9.36 -11.85 9.91
CA VAL A 187 -8.32 -11.02 10.54
C VAL A 187 -8.29 -11.26 12.05
N LYS A 188 -9.47 -11.34 12.68
CA LYS A 188 -9.59 -11.67 14.10
C LYS A 188 -9.03 -13.06 14.40
N ASP A 189 -9.26 -14.03 13.52
CA ASP A 189 -8.69 -15.37 13.64
C ASP A 189 -7.15 -15.37 13.53
N LEU A 190 -6.56 -14.56 12.64
CA LEU A 190 -5.11 -14.34 12.60
C LEU A 190 -4.59 -13.66 13.88
N ILE A 191 -5.33 -12.70 14.44
CA ILE A 191 -5.01 -12.09 15.72
C ILE A 191 -4.97 -13.15 16.83
N LEU A 192 -5.96 -14.05 16.90
CA LEU A 192 -5.97 -15.13 17.89
C LEU A 192 -4.74 -16.02 17.77
N LEU A 193 -4.33 -16.34 16.54
CA LEU A 193 -3.14 -17.13 16.27
C LEU A 193 -1.87 -16.44 16.81
N VAL A 194 -1.68 -15.16 16.48
CA VAL A 194 -0.52 -14.38 16.92
C VAL A 194 -0.51 -14.22 18.45
N LYS A 195 -1.67 -14.02 19.08
CA LYS A 195 -1.78 -13.95 20.54
C LYS A 195 -1.44 -15.27 21.22
N HIS A 196 -1.92 -16.39 20.66
CA HIS A 196 -1.60 -17.70 21.19
C HIS A 196 -0.10 -18.02 21.07
N TRP A 197 0.50 -17.73 19.90
CA TRP A 197 1.94 -17.79 19.72
C TRP A 197 2.69 -16.95 20.76
N TYR A 198 2.27 -15.70 20.95
CA TYR A 198 2.87 -14.80 21.93
C TYR A 198 2.86 -15.36 23.36
N HIS A 199 1.73 -15.94 23.78
CA HIS A 199 1.60 -16.58 25.10
C HIS A 199 2.54 -17.78 25.30
N GLN A 200 2.97 -18.46 24.24
CA GLN A 200 3.94 -19.56 24.32
C GLN A 200 5.38 -19.07 24.48
N VAL A 201 5.66 -17.83 24.08
CA VAL A 201 7.01 -17.27 24.01
C VAL A 201 7.33 -16.42 25.24
N ILE A 202 6.45 -15.51 25.64
CA ILE A 202 6.71 -14.46 26.65
C ILE A 202 5.46 -14.18 27.50
N TYR A 203 5.64 -13.91 28.80
CA TYR A 203 4.60 -13.44 29.74
C TYR A 203 4.54 -11.90 29.87
N ALA A 204 4.63 -11.14 28.77
CA ALA A 204 4.69 -9.67 28.80
C ALA A 204 3.42 -8.99 28.22
N ILE A 205 3.41 -7.65 28.19
CA ILE A 205 2.21 -6.80 28.07
C ILE A 205 1.96 -6.31 26.62
N LEU A 206 2.67 -6.85 25.60
CA LEU A 206 2.60 -6.35 24.22
C LEU A 206 1.38 -6.85 23.40
N LEU A 207 0.41 -7.53 24.03
CA LEU A 207 -0.73 -8.12 23.31
C LEU A 207 -1.47 -7.11 22.43
N TYR A 208 -1.83 -5.93 22.97
CA TYR A 208 -2.54 -4.92 22.18
C TYR A 208 -1.71 -4.41 20.99
N ALA A 209 -0.40 -4.25 21.17
CA ALA A 209 0.51 -3.86 20.11
C ALA A 209 0.56 -4.90 18.98
N LEU A 210 0.54 -6.20 19.31
CA LEU A 210 0.52 -7.28 18.32
C LEU A 210 -0.84 -7.39 17.61
N GLU A 211 -1.95 -7.12 18.30
CA GLU A 211 -3.27 -7.02 17.65
C GLU A 211 -3.26 -5.92 16.59
N LEU A 212 -2.76 -4.72 16.94
CA LEU A 212 -2.63 -3.59 16.03
C LEU A 212 -1.63 -3.85 14.89
N LEU A 213 -0.51 -4.51 15.18
CA LEU A 213 0.47 -4.87 14.15
C LEU A 213 -0.10 -5.87 13.14
N THR A 214 -0.95 -6.79 13.60
CA THR A 214 -1.66 -7.74 12.74
C THR A 214 -2.69 -7.02 11.86
N VAL A 215 -3.44 -6.08 12.43
CA VAL A 215 -4.34 -5.20 11.67
C VAL A 215 -3.57 -4.42 10.61
N TYR A 216 -2.46 -3.80 10.99
CA TYR A 216 -1.61 -3.05 10.06
C TYR A 216 -1.09 -3.93 8.92
N ALA A 217 -0.61 -5.14 9.23
CA ALA A 217 -0.15 -6.08 8.22
C ALA A 217 -1.25 -6.40 7.19
N TRP A 218 -2.48 -6.62 7.64
CA TRP A 218 -3.61 -6.87 6.74
C TRP A 218 -4.03 -5.62 5.95
N GLU A 219 -4.06 -4.44 6.59
CA GLU A 219 -4.43 -3.19 5.92
C GLU A 219 -3.43 -2.77 4.84
N GLN A 220 -2.14 -3.01 5.05
CA GLN A 220 -1.11 -2.71 4.07
C GLN A 220 -0.96 -3.79 2.98
N SER A 221 -1.60 -4.95 3.16
CA SER A 221 -1.61 -6.03 2.17
C SER A 221 -2.75 -5.87 1.14
N CYS A 222 -3.23 -6.98 0.57
CA CYS A 222 -4.29 -6.99 -0.43
C CYS A 222 -5.69 -6.65 0.11
N GLN A 223 -5.86 -6.55 1.45
CA GLN A 223 -7.16 -6.33 2.11
C GLN A 223 -8.25 -7.34 1.70
N GLY A 224 -7.87 -8.51 1.17
CA GLY A 224 -8.81 -9.56 0.82
C GLY A 224 -9.50 -10.09 2.07
N GLU A 225 -10.81 -10.34 2.01
CA GLU A 225 -11.54 -11.00 3.09
C GLU A 225 -11.11 -12.46 3.26
N ASN A 226 -10.68 -13.08 2.17
CA ASN A 226 -10.21 -14.47 2.12
C ASN A 226 -8.72 -14.50 1.78
N PHE A 227 -7.88 -14.73 2.78
CA PHE A 227 -6.42 -14.78 2.66
C PHE A 227 -5.85 -16.02 3.36
N ASP A 228 -4.63 -16.41 3.01
CA ASP A 228 -3.96 -17.53 3.67
C ASP A 228 -3.45 -17.11 5.06
N ILE A 229 -3.88 -17.83 6.11
CA ILE A 229 -3.53 -17.51 7.50
C ILE A 229 -2.02 -17.64 7.74
N ALA A 230 -1.35 -18.61 7.12
CA ALA A 230 0.08 -18.79 7.26
C ALA A 230 0.85 -17.65 6.60
N GLU A 231 0.40 -17.17 5.45
CA GLU A 231 0.93 -15.97 4.78
C GLU A 231 0.81 -14.73 5.68
N GLY A 232 -0.35 -14.53 6.30
CA GLY A 232 -0.58 -13.47 7.28
C GLY A 232 0.35 -13.60 8.50
N ALA A 233 0.47 -14.79 9.07
CA ALA A 233 1.36 -15.05 10.22
C ALA A 233 2.82 -14.75 9.88
N ARG A 234 3.33 -15.25 8.74
CA ARG A 234 4.70 -14.96 8.28
C ARG A 234 4.95 -13.47 8.11
N THR A 235 3.95 -12.72 7.62
CA THR A 235 4.04 -11.27 7.48
C THR A 235 4.22 -10.59 8.83
N VAL A 236 3.36 -10.91 9.81
CA VAL A 236 3.42 -10.30 11.15
C VAL A 236 4.76 -10.62 11.82
N LEU A 237 5.22 -11.86 11.77
CA LEU A 237 6.53 -12.26 12.31
C LEU A 237 7.68 -11.56 11.59
N GLY A 238 7.56 -11.35 10.27
CA GLY A 238 8.52 -10.59 9.47
C GLY A 238 8.63 -9.13 9.92
N LEU A 239 7.50 -8.49 10.26
CA LEU A 239 7.47 -7.13 10.80
C LEU A 239 8.07 -7.07 12.22
N ILE A 240 7.81 -8.07 13.07
CA ILE A 240 8.42 -8.17 14.40
C ILE A 240 9.94 -8.23 14.30
N ARG A 241 10.49 -9.00 13.33
CA ARG A 241 11.94 -9.06 13.08
C ARG A 241 12.56 -7.72 12.68
N GLN A 242 11.73 -6.81 12.18
CA GLN A 242 12.12 -5.46 11.76
C GLN A 242 11.68 -4.41 12.80
N SER A 243 11.55 -4.79 14.07
CA SER A 243 11.15 -3.91 15.18
C SER A 243 11.95 -2.61 15.25
N SER A 244 13.26 -2.64 14.94
CA SER A 244 14.12 -1.44 14.89
C SER A 244 13.73 -0.42 13.80
N GLN A 245 12.90 -0.81 12.84
CA GLN A 245 12.39 0.03 11.75
C GLN A 245 10.88 0.30 11.90
N LEU A 246 10.19 -0.39 12.80
CA LEU A 246 8.73 -0.42 12.87
C LEU A 246 8.15 0.92 13.31
N CYS A 247 7.31 1.52 12.46
CA CYS A 247 6.58 2.74 12.77
C CYS A 247 5.21 2.74 12.11
N VAL A 248 4.21 2.44 12.93
CA VAL A 248 2.82 2.17 12.58
C VAL A 248 1.93 3.20 13.26
N TYR A 249 1.01 3.80 12.50
CA TYR A 249 0.04 4.75 13.01
C TYR A 249 -1.19 4.82 12.08
N TRP A 250 -2.29 5.32 12.63
CA TRP A 250 -3.53 5.59 11.90
C TRP A 250 -3.86 7.08 11.98
N ILE A 251 -4.72 7.53 11.07
CA ILE A 251 -5.24 8.90 11.04
C ILE A 251 -6.77 8.96 10.94
N ASP A 252 -7.44 7.85 11.29
CA ASP A 252 -8.90 7.73 11.21
C ASP A 252 -9.60 8.65 12.23
N ASN A 253 -9.09 8.67 13.48
CA ASN A 253 -9.73 9.38 14.59
C ASN A 253 -9.07 10.71 14.94
N TYR A 254 -7.83 10.93 14.49
CA TYR A 254 -7.04 12.15 14.68
C TYR A 254 -6.15 12.34 13.44
N ASN A 255 -5.77 13.57 13.10
CA ASN A 255 -5.01 13.84 11.88
C ASN A 255 -3.99 14.97 12.08
N PHE A 256 -3.29 15.34 11.00
CA PHE A 256 -2.28 16.40 11.01
C PHE A 256 -2.85 17.82 10.76
N GLU A 257 -4.17 18.01 10.72
CA GLU A 257 -4.78 19.31 10.42
C GLU A 257 -4.69 20.29 11.59
N ASP A 258 -5.00 19.85 12.82
CA ASP A 258 -4.84 20.66 14.02
C ASP A 258 -3.38 20.68 14.47
N GLU A 259 -2.86 21.88 14.79
CA GLU A 259 -1.46 22.07 15.15
C GLU A 259 -1.04 21.32 16.41
N THR A 260 -1.89 21.28 17.44
CA THR A 260 -1.55 20.61 18.71
C THR A 260 -1.52 19.10 18.52
N VAL A 261 -2.50 18.56 17.78
CA VAL A 261 -2.57 17.13 17.44
C VAL A 261 -1.39 16.75 16.55
N ARG A 262 -1.11 17.53 15.51
CA ARG A 262 0.05 17.35 14.62
C ARG A 262 1.35 17.29 15.42
N ASN A 263 1.61 18.27 16.29
CA ASN A 263 2.84 18.30 17.08
C ASN A 263 2.95 17.09 18.02
N THR A 264 1.84 16.67 18.62
CA THR A 264 1.77 15.46 19.46
C THR A 264 2.13 14.21 18.66
N LEU A 265 1.54 14.03 17.48
CA LEU A 265 1.83 12.92 16.57
C LEU A 265 3.28 12.91 16.13
N LEU A 266 3.80 14.05 15.67
CA LEU A 266 5.19 14.15 15.22
C LEU A 266 6.17 13.83 16.35
N CYS A 267 5.89 14.23 17.59
CA CYS A 267 6.69 13.83 18.75
C CYS A 267 6.73 12.30 18.93
N GLN A 268 5.57 11.63 18.84
CA GLN A 268 5.51 10.18 18.95
C GLN A 268 6.22 9.47 17.80
N LEU A 269 5.99 9.91 16.56
CA LEU A 269 6.59 9.31 15.36
C LEU A 269 8.13 9.46 15.32
N ARG A 270 8.66 10.49 15.99
CA ARG A 270 10.09 10.73 16.19
C ARG A 270 10.70 9.96 17.38
N SER A 271 9.90 9.22 18.15
CA SER A 271 10.38 8.43 19.29
C SER A 271 11.22 7.23 18.85
N GLN A 272 11.95 6.64 19.81
CA GLN A 272 12.71 5.43 19.58
C GLN A 272 11.81 4.30 19.08
N ARG A 273 12.31 3.55 18.09
CA ARG A 273 11.61 2.41 17.52
C ARG A 273 11.58 1.24 18.52
N PRO A 274 10.54 0.39 18.52
CA PRO A 274 9.38 0.44 17.62
C PRO A 274 8.33 1.48 18.07
N VAL A 275 7.56 1.97 17.10
CA VAL A 275 6.41 2.85 17.34
C VAL A 275 5.18 2.18 16.75
N ILE A 276 4.20 1.87 17.59
CA ILE A 276 2.85 1.45 17.17
C ILE A 276 1.89 2.36 17.94
N LEU A 277 1.35 3.37 17.26
CA LEU A 277 0.44 4.32 17.89
C LEU A 277 -0.98 3.77 17.95
N ASP A 278 -1.61 3.94 19.11
CA ASP A 278 -3.00 3.58 19.31
C ASP A 278 -3.89 4.37 18.34
N PRO A 279 -4.69 3.73 17.48
CA PRO A 279 -5.53 4.41 16.51
C PRO A 279 -6.56 5.37 17.12
N THR A 280 -6.74 5.37 18.44
CA THR A 280 -7.71 6.22 19.15
C THR A 280 -7.10 7.21 20.12
N ASP A 281 -5.82 7.06 20.48
CA ASP A 281 -5.10 7.96 21.38
C ASP A 281 -3.75 8.36 20.74
N PRO A 282 -3.62 9.59 20.22
CA PRO A 282 -2.41 10.04 19.51
C PRO A 282 -1.18 10.17 20.42
N THR A 283 -1.35 9.98 21.73
CA THR A 283 -0.25 10.01 22.70
C THR A 283 0.28 8.61 23.03
N ASN A 284 -0.51 7.57 22.78
CA ASN A 284 -0.24 6.23 23.28
C ASN A 284 0.56 5.39 22.27
N ASN A 285 1.89 5.34 22.42
CA ASN A 285 2.72 4.35 21.72
C ASN A 285 2.66 3.02 22.47
N VAL A 286 1.77 2.12 22.03
CA VAL A 286 1.58 0.80 22.65
C VAL A 286 2.71 -0.17 22.32
N GLY A 287 3.52 0.15 21.30
CA GLY A 287 4.68 -0.64 20.90
C GLY A 287 5.98 -0.28 21.62
N LYS A 288 5.95 0.64 22.59
CA LYS A 288 7.17 1.14 23.27
C LYS A 288 8.06 -0.03 23.74
N ASP A 289 9.35 0.04 23.39
CA ASP A 289 10.29 -1.01 23.78
C ASP A 289 10.52 -1.00 25.29
N ASP A 290 10.17 -2.11 25.94
CA ASP A 290 10.44 -2.41 27.35
C ASP A 290 11.54 -3.48 27.49
N GLY A 291 12.23 -3.84 26.40
CA GLY A 291 13.22 -4.92 26.31
C GLY A 291 12.63 -6.22 25.75
N SER A 292 11.31 -6.33 25.60
CA SER A 292 10.65 -7.56 25.12
C SER A 292 10.82 -7.78 23.61
N TRP A 293 11.07 -6.73 22.81
CA TRP A 293 11.13 -6.85 21.36
C TRP A 293 12.30 -7.66 20.84
N GLN A 294 13.42 -7.69 21.56
CA GLN A 294 14.56 -8.53 21.19
C GLN A 294 14.19 -10.02 21.29
N MET A 295 13.62 -10.43 22.43
CA MET A 295 13.16 -11.81 22.62
C MET A 295 12.06 -12.18 21.61
N LEU A 296 11.15 -11.25 21.30
CA LEU A 296 10.14 -11.46 20.27
C LEU A 296 10.73 -11.62 18.88
N THR A 297 11.77 -10.87 18.55
CA THR A 297 12.49 -10.98 17.27
C THR A 297 13.12 -12.36 17.12
N GLU A 298 13.78 -12.86 18.18
CA GLU A 298 14.40 -14.18 18.22
C GLU A 298 13.36 -15.31 18.07
N ALA A 299 12.27 -15.24 18.83
CA ALA A 299 11.19 -16.23 18.75
C ALA A 299 10.45 -16.18 17.41
N ALA A 300 10.21 -14.98 16.87
CA ALA A 300 9.59 -14.82 15.55
C ALA A 300 10.47 -15.43 14.47
N GLN A 301 11.79 -15.26 14.58
CA GLN A 301 12.76 -15.88 13.71
C GLN A 301 12.74 -17.41 13.81
N ALA A 302 12.64 -17.96 15.02
CA ALA A 302 12.56 -19.41 15.23
C ALA A 302 11.31 -20.02 14.56
N TRP A 303 10.14 -19.42 14.75
CA TRP A 303 8.90 -19.93 14.12
C TRP A 303 8.90 -19.72 12.61
N LEU A 304 9.39 -18.57 12.13
CA LEU A 304 9.54 -18.33 10.69
C LEU A 304 10.41 -19.39 10.01
N TYR A 305 11.55 -19.77 10.58
CA TYR A 305 12.42 -20.78 9.97
C TYR A 305 12.02 -22.23 10.30
N SER A 306 10.94 -22.43 11.06
CA SER A 306 10.46 -23.77 11.37
C SER A 306 9.87 -24.46 10.12
N PRO A 307 10.05 -25.79 9.96
CA PRO A 307 9.44 -26.53 8.85
C PRO A 307 7.90 -26.53 8.86
N SER A 308 7.30 -26.31 10.03
CA SER A 308 5.85 -26.28 10.19
C SER A 308 5.24 -25.05 9.52
N LEU A 309 5.84 -23.87 9.70
CA LEU A 309 5.38 -22.63 9.08
C LEU A 309 5.98 -22.43 7.68
N ASN A 310 7.22 -22.85 7.43
CA ASN A 310 7.90 -22.75 6.14
C ASN A 310 8.04 -24.13 5.47
N ASN A 311 6.90 -24.73 5.15
CA ASN A 311 6.82 -26.03 4.48
C ASN A 311 7.18 -25.99 2.98
N VAL A 312 7.20 -24.80 2.37
CA VAL A 312 7.65 -24.55 1.00
C VAL A 312 8.74 -23.50 1.06
N SER A 313 9.89 -23.73 0.44
CA SER A 313 11.00 -22.78 0.44
C SER A 313 11.03 -21.96 -0.84
N PRO A 314 10.84 -20.64 -0.72
CA PRO A 314 10.33 -19.88 0.41
C PRO A 314 8.80 -19.87 0.40
N ALA A 315 8.24 -19.58 1.56
CA ALA A 315 6.81 -19.50 1.71
C ALA A 315 6.33 -18.06 1.49
N PRO A 316 5.13 -17.87 0.91
CA PRO A 316 4.59 -16.54 0.65
C PRO A 316 4.33 -15.78 1.95
N HIS A 317 4.51 -14.46 1.90
CA HIS A 317 4.08 -13.48 2.90
C HIS A 317 3.68 -12.19 2.19
N TRP A 318 2.89 -11.32 2.82
CA TRP A 318 2.50 -10.05 2.22
C TRP A 318 3.67 -9.07 2.16
N ASN A 319 3.72 -8.27 1.10
CA ASN A 319 4.72 -7.20 1.00
C ASN A 319 4.25 -5.96 1.79
N VAL A 320 4.46 -6.00 3.10
CA VAL A 320 4.15 -4.91 4.02
C VAL A 320 5.45 -4.25 4.48
N LEU A 321 5.50 -2.92 4.40
CA LEU A 321 6.66 -2.15 4.87
C LEU A 321 6.58 -1.95 6.39
N PRO A 322 7.71 -2.00 7.12
CA PRO A 322 7.73 -1.74 8.56
C PRO A 322 7.50 -0.26 8.90
N THR A 323 7.73 0.65 7.95
CA THR A 323 7.60 2.09 8.12
C THR A 323 6.85 2.71 6.96
N SER A 324 6.02 3.71 7.27
CA SER A 324 5.33 4.50 6.25
C SER A 324 6.28 5.50 5.58
N LEU A 325 6.13 5.70 4.26
CA LEU A 325 6.82 6.75 3.54
C LEU A 325 6.55 8.14 4.16
N PHE A 326 5.32 8.42 4.60
CA PHE A 326 4.90 9.74 5.14
C PHE A 326 5.74 10.24 6.32
N ILE A 327 6.38 9.34 7.06
CA ILE A 327 7.20 9.69 8.23
C ILE A 327 8.68 9.47 7.99
N THR A 328 9.05 9.11 6.76
CA THR A 328 10.45 8.94 6.38
C THR A 328 11.07 10.33 6.23
N PRO A 329 12.09 10.69 7.04
CA PRO A 329 12.78 11.97 6.91
C PRO A 329 13.36 12.16 5.50
N SER A 330 13.37 13.41 5.02
CA SER A 330 13.94 13.80 3.71
C SER A 330 15.29 13.11 3.39
N HIS A 331 16.26 13.20 4.30
CA HIS A 331 17.60 12.62 4.14
C HIS A 331 17.66 11.08 4.11
N LEU A 332 16.58 10.39 4.50
CA LEU A 332 16.46 8.92 4.44
C LEU A 332 15.66 8.42 3.24
N LEU A 333 15.12 9.30 2.40
CA LEU A 333 14.32 8.89 1.23
C LEU A 333 15.12 8.02 0.25
N ASN A 334 16.41 8.30 0.04
CA ASN A 334 17.26 7.46 -0.80
C ASN A 334 17.37 6.03 -0.25
N LYS A 335 17.62 5.90 1.06
CA LYS A 335 17.67 4.60 1.73
C LYS A 335 16.31 3.90 1.67
N PHE A 336 15.21 4.63 1.87
CA PHE A 336 13.86 4.07 1.76
C PHE A 336 13.62 3.48 0.37
N ILE A 337 13.99 4.21 -0.70
CA ILE A 337 13.85 3.72 -2.07
C ILE A 337 14.67 2.46 -2.28
N GLU A 338 15.94 2.47 -1.87
CA GLU A 338 16.88 1.35 -2.03
C GLU A 338 16.38 0.08 -1.32
N HIS A 339 15.93 0.19 -0.06
CA HIS A 339 15.58 -0.97 0.76
C HIS A 339 14.18 -1.52 0.44
N PHE A 340 13.23 -0.63 0.12
CA PHE A 340 11.81 -0.99 0.07
C PHE A 340 11.18 -0.91 -1.32
N LEU A 341 11.69 -0.05 -2.21
CA LEU A 341 11.05 0.20 -3.50
C LEU A 341 11.80 -0.41 -4.67
N GLN A 342 13.12 -0.43 -4.64
CA GLN A 342 13.94 -0.98 -5.71
C GLN A 342 13.84 -2.52 -5.73
N PRO A 343 13.54 -3.14 -6.90
CA PRO A 343 13.57 -4.59 -7.03
C PRO A 343 14.96 -5.15 -6.80
N ASP A 344 15.02 -6.39 -6.29
CA ASP A 344 16.27 -7.10 -6.11
C ASP A 344 16.90 -7.47 -7.46
N LYS A 345 18.24 -7.44 -7.51
CA LYS A 345 18.97 -7.68 -8.75
C LYS A 345 18.82 -9.13 -9.24
N ASP A 346 18.87 -10.10 -8.33
CA ASP A 346 18.76 -11.51 -8.68
C ASP A 346 17.34 -11.80 -9.21
N PHE A 347 16.32 -11.20 -8.58
CA PHE A 347 14.96 -11.27 -9.09
C PHE A 347 14.82 -10.67 -10.49
N LEU A 348 15.40 -9.49 -10.74
CA LEU A 348 15.37 -8.87 -12.07
C LEU A 348 16.02 -9.77 -13.13
N ASP A 349 17.11 -10.46 -12.79
CA ASP A 349 17.78 -11.41 -13.68
C ASP A 349 16.93 -12.67 -13.93
N GLN A 350 16.24 -13.19 -12.90
CA GLN A 350 15.26 -14.28 -13.04
C GLN A 350 14.12 -13.90 -13.99
N ILE A 351 13.53 -12.71 -13.78
CA ILE A 351 12.47 -12.18 -14.64
C ILE A 351 12.98 -11.98 -16.07
N LYS A 352 14.19 -11.45 -16.25
CA LYS A 352 14.79 -11.25 -17.57
C LYS A 352 14.91 -12.57 -18.33
N ARG A 353 15.34 -13.66 -17.67
CA ARG A 353 15.42 -15.01 -18.23
C ARG A 353 14.03 -15.56 -18.55
N ALA A 354 13.10 -15.52 -17.60
CA ALA A 354 11.74 -16.03 -17.79
C ALA A 354 11.01 -15.33 -18.95
N VAL A 355 11.08 -14.00 -19.00
CA VAL A 355 10.51 -13.21 -20.11
C VAL A 355 11.21 -13.51 -21.43
N HIS A 356 12.52 -13.76 -21.43
CA HIS A 356 13.21 -14.17 -22.65
C HIS A 356 12.65 -15.50 -23.18
N THR A 357 12.45 -16.50 -22.31
CA THR A 357 11.84 -17.79 -22.68
C THR A 357 10.42 -17.61 -23.21
N ILE A 358 9.60 -16.79 -22.54
CA ILE A 358 8.23 -16.48 -22.99
C ILE A 358 8.24 -15.78 -24.36
N CYS A 359 9.09 -14.76 -24.54
CA CYS A 359 9.22 -14.07 -25.84
C CYS A 359 9.69 -15.03 -26.94
N LYS A 360 10.59 -15.97 -26.63
CA LYS A 360 11.04 -17.00 -27.58
C LYS A 360 9.88 -17.92 -27.98
N PHE A 361 9.12 -18.42 -27.00
CA PHE A 361 7.91 -19.20 -27.25
C PHE A 361 6.89 -18.45 -28.11
N LEU A 362 6.60 -17.19 -27.78
CA LEU A 362 5.68 -16.36 -28.56
C LEU A 362 6.11 -16.24 -30.02
N LYS A 363 7.41 -16.04 -30.26
CA LYS A 363 7.96 -15.90 -31.62
C LYS A 363 7.97 -17.21 -32.40
N GLU A 364 8.42 -18.28 -31.77
CA GLU A 364 8.76 -19.51 -32.47
C GLU A 364 7.59 -20.48 -32.52
N ASN A 365 6.77 -20.56 -31.47
CA ASN A 365 5.85 -21.67 -31.24
C ASN A 365 4.36 -21.27 -31.18
N CYS A 366 4.06 -20.07 -30.67
CA CYS A 366 2.68 -19.66 -30.37
C CYS A 366 1.73 -19.66 -31.60
N PHE A 367 2.26 -19.50 -32.82
CA PHE A 367 1.46 -19.42 -34.05
C PHE A 367 1.96 -20.37 -35.17
N GLN A 368 2.68 -21.46 -34.85
CA GLN A 368 3.29 -22.35 -35.86
C GLN A 368 2.28 -22.93 -36.86
N ASP A 369 1.07 -23.25 -36.41
CA ASP A 369 0.02 -23.86 -37.22
C ASP A 369 -0.96 -22.83 -37.84
N GLN A 370 -0.62 -21.54 -37.79
CA GLN A 370 -1.50 -20.45 -38.22
C GLN A 370 -0.89 -19.61 -39.34
N SER A 371 -1.74 -18.86 -40.05
CA SER A 371 -1.33 -17.95 -41.11
C SER A 371 -0.61 -16.69 -40.60
N THR A 372 -0.66 -16.41 -39.30
CA THR A 372 -0.01 -15.24 -38.69
C THR A 372 1.34 -15.59 -38.10
N LYS A 373 2.27 -14.63 -38.12
CA LYS A 373 3.61 -14.75 -37.54
C LYS A 373 3.88 -13.58 -36.61
N VAL A 374 4.68 -13.80 -35.58
CA VAL A 374 5.21 -12.72 -34.75
C VAL A 374 6.37 -12.05 -35.46
N LEU A 375 6.21 -10.77 -35.81
CA LEU A 375 7.23 -9.95 -36.45
C LEU A 375 8.33 -9.58 -35.45
N LYS A 376 7.93 -9.12 -34.26
CA LYS A 376 8.82 -8.79 -33.15
C LYS A 376 8.05 -8.80 -31.83
N THR A 377 8.77 -8.94 -30.72
CA THR A 377 8.24 -8.78 -29.36
C THR A 377 9.00 -7.64 -28.70
N VAL A 378 8.30 -6.67 -28.13
CA VAL A 378 8.91 -5.54 -27.43
C VAL A 378 8.52 -5.58 -25.97
N LYS A 379 9.53 -5.45 -25.10
CA LYS A 379 9.33 -5.30 -23.66
C LYS A 379 9.03 -3.83 -23.37
N GLY A 380 7.88 -3.55 -22.77
CA GLY A 380 7.41 -2.24 -22.35
C GLY A 380 7.17 -2.18 -20.84
N GLY A 381 6.35 -1.23 -20.41
CA GLY A 381 5.99 -1.06 -18.99
C GLY A 381 7.15 -0.63 -18.09
N SER A 382 6.91 -0.74 -16.78
CA SER A 382 7.82 -0.23 -15.74
C SER A 382 9.16 -0.95 -15.74
N THR A 383 9.16 -2.26 -16.00
CA THR A 383 10.37 -3.09 -16.00
C THR A 383 11.31 -2.70 -17.13
N ALA A 384 10.79 -2.54 -18.35
CA ALA A 384 11.62 -2.13 -19.49
C ALA A 384 12.10 -0.67 -19.39
N LYS A 385 11.30 0.22 -18.78
CA LYS A 385 11.68 1.61 -18.50
C LYS A 385 12.70 1.74 -17.35
N GLY A 386 12.91 0.69 -16.57
CA GLY A 386 13.77 0.71 -15.38
C GLY A 386 13.14 1.45 -14.18
N THR A 387 11.82 1.54 -14.11
CA THR A 387 11.04 2.22 -13.05
C THR A 387 10.12 1.26 -12.28
N ALA A 388 10.40 -0.04 -12.36
CA ALA A 388 9.70 -1.06 -11.59
C ALA A 388 9.95 -0.87 -10.08
N LEU A 389 8.87 -1.05 -9.31
CA LEU A 389 8.84 -1.29 -7.87
C LEU A 389 9.04 -2.78 -7.54
N LYS A 390 9.51 -3.04 -6.32
CA LYS A 390 9.72 -4.39 -5.75
C LYS A 390 8.49 -5.31 -5.80
N SER A 391 7.28 -4.74 -5.71
CA SER A 391 6.03 -5.50 -5.84
C SER A 391 4.92 -4.74 -6.58
N GLY A 392 4.11 -5.47 -7.33
CA GLY A 392 2.95 -4.93 -8.08
C GLY A 392 3.35 -3.96 -9.17
N SER A 393 4.52 -4.20 -9.78
CA SER A 393 4.95 -3.48 -10.97
C SER A 393 4.32 -4.08 -12.20
N ASP A 394 3.91 -3.20 -13.09
CA ASP A 394 3.33 -3.56 -14.37
C ASP A 394 4.46 -3.62 -15.41
N ALA A 395 4.52 -4.67 -16.20
CA ALA A 395 5.41 -4.86 -17.33
C ALA A 395 4.61 -5.26 -18.56
N ASP A 396 5.04 -4.84 -19.74
CA ASP A 396 4.30 -5.12 -20.97
C ASP A 396 5.14 -5.99 -21.91
N ILE A 397 4.50 -6.94 -22.58
CA ILE A 397 5.05 -7.66 -23.73
C ILE A 397 4.15 -7.33 -24.92
N VAL A 398 4.60 -6.40 -25.77
CA VAL A 398 3.89 -6.06 -27.01
C VAL A 398 4.32 -7.03 -28.10
N VAL A 399 3.35 -7.75 -28.66
CA VAL A 399 3.54 -8.77 -29.69
C VAL A 399 3.07 -8.22 -31.02
N PHE A 400 4.01 -7.89 -31.90
CA PHE A 400 3.70 -7.37 -33.22
C PHE A 400 3.45 -8.51 -34.19
N LEU A 401 2.27 -8.52 -34.83
CA LEU A 401 1.78 -9.66 -35.60
C LEU A 401 1.62 -9.34 -37.08
N SER A 402 1.97 -10.29 -37.94
CA SER A 402 1.94 -10.09 -39.39
C SER A 402 0.53 -9.99 -39.98
N SER A 403 -0.50 -10.54 -39.32
CA SER A 403 -1.90 -10.38 -39.76
C SER A 403 -2.43 -8.97 -39.53
N LEU A 404 -1.90 -8.25 -38.54
CA LEU A 404 -2.31 -6.87 -38.26
C LEU A 404 -1.64 -5.93 -39.27
N LYS A 405 -2.43 -5.39 -40.21
CA LYS A 405 -1.95 -4.54 -41.31
C LYS A 405 -2.23 -3.06 -41.13
N SER A 406 -3.11 -2.71 -40.19
CA SER A 406 -3.54 -1.35 -39.88
C SER A 406 -4.04 -1.24 -38.45
N TYR A 407 -4.22 -0.01 -37.97
CA TYR A 407 -4.89 0.26 -36.70
C TYR A 407 -6.30 -0.36 -36.64
N ASP A 408 -7.08 -0.28 -37.72
CA ASP A 408 -8.41 -0.92 -37.81
C ASP A 408 -8.36 -2.45 -37.65
N SER A 409 -7.40 -3.11 -38.31
CA SER A 409 -7.24 -4.56 -38.17
C SER A 409 -6.93 -4.95 -36.72
N GLN A 410 -6.07 -4.18 -36.03
CA GLN A 410 -5.79 -4.40 -34.61
C GLN A 410 -7.05 -4.22 -33.76
N GLN A 411 -7.84 -3.18 -34.02
CA GLN A 411 -9.07 -2.96 -33.26
C GLN A 411 -10.06 -4.12 -33.39
N ASN A 412 -10.21 -4.68 -34.60
CA ASN A 412 -11.20 -5.71 -34.90
C ASN A 412 -10.74 -7.13 -34.52
N GLU A 413 -9.44 -7.44 -34.67
CA GLU A 413 -8.93 -8.81 -34.52
C GLU A 413 -8.28 -9.08 -33.15
N ARG A 414 -7.93 -8.03 -32.38
CA ARG A 414 -7.19 -8.15 -31.11
C ARG A 414 -7.80 -9.15 -30.14
N SER A 415 -9.13 -9.20 -29.99
CA SER A 415 -9.79 -10.10 -29.04
C SER A 415 -9.65 -11.58 -29.42
N MET A 416 -9.57 -11.89 -30.71
CA MET A 416 -9.30 -13.26 -31.18
C MET A 416 -7.83 -13.64 -30.92
N LEU A 417 -6.91 -12.72 -31.21
CA LEU A 417 -5.48 -12.92 -31.02
C LEU A 417 -5.10 -13.09 -29.54
N VAL A 418 -5.70 -12.30 -28.64
CA VAL A 418 -5.49 -12.42 -27.19
C VAL A 418 -5.93 -13.80 -26.69
N ARG A 419 -7.09 -14.30 -27.14
CA ARG A 419 -7.59 -15.64 -26.76
C ARG A 419 -6.68 -16.76 -27.24
N GLU A 420 -6.14 -16.65 -28.45
CA GLU A 420 -5.19 -17.66 -28.95
C GLU A 420 -3.88 -17.64 -28.17
N ILE A 421 -3.31 -16.46 -27.91
CA ILE A 421 -2.10 -16.35 -27.09
C ILE A 421 -2.34 -16.91 -25.69
N HIS A 422 -3.52 -16.66 -25.11
CA HIS A 422 -3.90 -17.17 -23.79
C HIS A 422 -3.90 -18.70 -23.77
N ARG A 423 -4.61 -19.33 -24.71
CA ARG A 423 -4.64 -20.79 -24.86
C ARG A 423 -3.23 -21.39 -25.01
N GLN A 424 -2.40 -20.78 -25.86
CA GLN A 424 -1.04 -21.24 -26.12
C GLN A 424 -0.12 -21.09 -24.90
N LEU A 425 -0.26 -19.99 -24.15
CA LEU A 425 0.52 -19.79 -22.92
C LEU A 425 0.10 -20.73 -21.79
N GLU A 426 -1.18 -21.13 -21.70
CA GLU A 426 -1.61 -22.16 -20.75
C GLU A 426 -0.98 -23.52 -21.04
N ASP A 427 -0.86 -23.89 -22.32
CA ASP A 427 -0.20 -25.13 -22.72
C ASP A 427 1.33 -25.07 -22.51
N PHE A 428 1.93 -23.91 -22.76
CA PHE A 428 3.33 -23.64 -22.42
C PHE A 428 3.58 -23.75 -20.91
N GLN A 429 2.69 -23.18 -20.08
CA GLN A 429 2.80 -23.22 -18.61
C GLN A 429 2.78 -24.66 -18.07
N LYS A 430 2.02 -25.57 -18.68
CA LYS A 430 1.95 -27.00 -18.29
C LYS A 430 3.22 -27.77 -18.65
N THR A 431 3.96 -27.33 -19.67
CA THR A 431 5.07 -28.08 -20.28
C THR A 431 6.45 -27.54 -19.91
N GLN A 432 6.55 -26.30 -19.44
CA GLN A 432 7.81 -25.63 -19.15
C GLN A 432 7.95 -25.29 -17.67
N GLU A 433 9.09 -25.67 -17.10
CA GLU A 433 9.47 -25.26 -15.74
C GLU A 433 10.32 -23.98 -15.81
N LEU A 434 9.75 -22.87 -15.33
CA LEU A 434 10.47 -21.62 -15.16
C LEU A 434 11.04 -21.51 -13.74
N GLU A 435 12.17 -20.81 -13.60
CA GLU A 435 12.77 -20.49 -12.30
C GLU A 435 11.83 -19.66 -11.40
N VAL A 436 10.89 -18.94 -12.01
CA VAL A 436 9.83 -18.18 -11.34
C VAL A 436 8.50 -18.93 -11.36
N LYS A 437 7.62 -18.64 -10.40
CA LYS A 437 6.24 -19.11 -10.46
C LYS A 437 5.50 -18.28 -11.50
N PHE A 438 4.95 -18.95 -12.51
CA PHE A 438 4.19 -18.34 -13.58
C PHE A 438 2.70 -18.58 -13.34
N GLU A 439 1.90 -17.53 -13.21
CA GLU A 439 0.46 -17.59 -12.92
C GLU A 439 -0.32 -16.79 -13.96
N ILE A 440 -1.04 -17.46 -14.85
CA ILE A 440 -1.88 -16.81 -15.85
C ILE A 440 -3.22 -16.39 -15.21
N SER A 441 -3.69 -15.18 -15.53
CA SER A 441 -5.00 -14.70 -15.08
C SER A 441 -6.11 -15.62 -15.59
N LYS A 442 -7.03 -16.01 -14.69
CA LYS A 442 -8.24 -16.75 -15.05
C LYS A 442 -9.29 -15.86 -15.76
N TRP A 443 -9.13 -14.54 -15.67
CA TRP A 443 -10.03 -13.58 -16.28
C TRP A 443 -9.56 -13.24 -17.68
N GLU A 444 -10.40 -13.53 -18.67
CA GLU A 444 -10.17 -13.15 -20.06
C GLU A 444 -10.58 -11.68 -20.29
N PHE A 445 -9.61 -10.83 -20.60
CA PHE A 445 -9.88 -9.46 -21.04
C PHE A 445 -9.77 -9.37 -22.57
N PRO A 446 -10.73 -8.75 -23.28
CA PRO A 446 -10.73 -8.69 -24.75
C PRO A 446 -9.53 -7.97 -25.38
N ARG A 447 -8.73 -7.24 -24.58
CA ARG A 447 -7.67 -6.34 -25.06
C ARG A 447 -6.27 -6.74 -24.62
N VAL A 448 -6.15 -7.54 -23.58
CA VAL A 448 -4.89 -7.84 -22.91
C VAL A 448 -4.97 -9.22 -22.28
N LEU A 449 -3.87 -9.94 -22.33
CA LEU A 449 -3.69 -11.14 -21.52
C LEU A 449 -2.75 -10.81 -20.37
N SER A 450 -3.22 -10.97 -19.13
CA SER A 450 -2.42 -10.69 -17.95
C SER A 450 -1.91 -11.97 -17.30
N PHE A 451 -0.68 -11.96 -16.82
CA PHE A 451 -0.10 -13.01 -16.01
C PHE A 451 0.87 -12.44 -14.97
N THR A 452 1.13 -13.17 -13.89
CA THR A 452 2.10 -12.76 -12.86
C THR A 452 3.30 -13.70 -12.86
N LEU A 453 4.51 -13.13 -12.82
CA LEU A 453 5.74 -13.85 -12.50
C LEU A 453 6.14 -13.51 -11.08
N LYS A 454 6.23 -14.54 -10.21
CA LYS A 454 6.62 -14.39 -8.81
C LYS A 454 7.95 -15.10 -8.60
N SER A 455 8.87 -14.46 -7.87
CA SER A 455 10.08 -15.16 -7.48
C SER A 455 9.68 -16.40 -6.69
N ARG A 456 10.42 -17.49 -6.90
CA ARG A 456 10.32 -18.61 -5.99
C ARG A 456 10.88 -18.16 -4.66
N SER A 457 12.15 -17.75 -4.57
CA SER A 457 12.93 -17.39 -3.36
C SER A 457 12.68 -16.02 -2.70
N LEU A 458 12.14 -15.04 -3.41
CA LEU A 458 11.95 -13.68 -2.92
C LEU A 458 10.47 -13.29 -2.87
N ASN A 459 10.11 -12.33 -2.02
CA ASN A 459 8.74 -11.81 -1.99
C ASN A 459 8.52 -10.70 -3.03
N GLU A 460 8.88 -11.00 -4.26
CA GLU A 460 8.84 -10.07 -5.38
C GLU A 460 8.01 -10.66 -6.51
N SER A 461 7.23 -9.78 -7.15
CA SER A 461 6.33 -10.15 -8.23
C SER A 461 6.18 -9.03 -9.23
N VAL A 462 6.02 -9.42 -10.49
CA VAL A 462 5.77 -8.52 -11.61
C VAL A 462 4.54 -9.04 -12.35
N ASP A 463 3.59 -8.15 -12.54
CA ASP A 463 2.40 -8.40 -13.36
C ASP A 463 2.73 -8.01 -14.80
N PHE A 464 2.47 -8.92 -15.73
CA PHE A 464 2.75 -8.78 -17.14
C PHE A 464 1.46 -8.72 -17.94
N ASP A 465 1.41 -7.76 -18.86
CA ASP A 465 0.36 -7.63 -19.86
C ASP A 465 0.92 -7.95 -21.25
N VAL A 466 0.30 -8.93 -21.93
CA VAL A 466 0.61 -9.28 -23.32
C VAL A 466 -0.38 -8.59 -24.25
N LEU A 467 0.17 -7.78 -25.17
CA LEU A 467 -0.60 -6.86 -26.00
C LEU A 467 -0.30 -7.10 -27.49
N PRO A 468 -1.22 -7.72 -28.25
CA PRO A 468 -1.12 -7.78 -29.70
C PRO A 468 -1.20 -6.39 -30.33
N ALA A 469 -0.27 -6.06 -31.22
CA ALA A 469 -0.20 -4.74 -31.85
C ALA A 469 0.16 -4.78 -33.34
N TYR A 470 -0.33 -3.79 -34.08
CA TYR A 470 0.10 -3.46 -35.44
C TYR A 470 1.48 -2.78 -35.39
N ASP A 471 2.40 -3.20 -36.25
CA ASP A 471 3.75 -2.63 -36.34
C ASP A 471 3.76 -1.32 -37.16
N ALA A 472 3.16 -0.28 -36.60
CA ALA A 472 3.04 1.03 -37.25
C ALA A 472 4.40 1.67 -37.55
N LEU A 473 5.44 1.35 -36.78
CA LEU A 473 6.80 1.88 -36.96
C LEU A 473 7.65 1.02 -37.91
N GLY A 474 7.18 -0.20 -38.22
CA GLY A 474 7.87 -1.17 -39.05
C GLY A 474 9.23 -1.63 -38.53
N GLN A 475 9.96 -2.32 -39.41
CA GLN A 475 11.40 -2.52 -39.27
C GLN A 475 12.14 -1.35 -39.95
N LEU A 476 13.21 -0.85 -39.33
CA LEU A 476 14.08 0.22 -39.85
C LEU A 476 14.71 -0.03 -41.25
N ARG A 477 14.35 -1.11 -41.97
CA ARG A 477 15.07 -1.58 -43.17
C ARG A 477 14.27 -1.86 -44.45
N SER A 478 12.93 -1.83 -44.54
CA SER A 478 12.26 -1.85 -45.87
C SER A 478 10.74 -1.62 -45.84
N GLY A 479 10.23 -0.72 -46.70
CA GLY A 479 8.84 -0.73 -47.20
C GLY A 479 7.69 -0.36 -46.25
N PHE A 480 7.97 0.01 -44.99
CA PHE A 480 6.96 0.42 -44.00
C PHE A 480 6.73 1.95 -44.00
N PRO A 481 5.58 2.43 -43.47
CA PRO A 481 5.32 3.86 -43.33
C PRO A 481 6.42 4.52 -42.49
N SER A 482 6.86 5.73 -42.86
CA SER A 482 7.75 6.49 -41.98
C SER A 482 6.91 7.04 -40.80
N ARG A 483 7.55 7.46 -39.71
CA ARG A 483 6.83 7.87 -38.48
C ARG A 483 5.77 8.96 -38.75
N PRO A 484 6.03 9.99 -39.59
CA PRO A 484 5.00 10.93 -40.03
C PRO A 484 3.76 10.30 -40.67
N GLU A 485 3.91 9.31 -41.56
CA GLU A 485 2.76 8.63 -42.18
C GLU A 485 1.99 7.80 -41.14
N ALA A 486 2.69 7.08 -40.27
CA ALA A 486 2.05 6.31 -39.19
C ALA A 486 1.20 7.20 -38.26
N TYR A 487 1.68 8.40 -37.93
CA TYR A 487 0.89 9.37 -37.17
C TYR A 487 -0.24 10.00 -37.97
N LYS A 488 -0.03 10.26 -39.27
CA LYS A 488 -1.08 10.79 -40.14
C LYS A 488 -2.27 9.83 -40.20
N GLU A 489 -2.02 8.55 -40.47
CA GLU A 489 -3.04 7.50 -40.47
C GLU A 489 -3.76 7.40 -39.12
N LEU A 490 -3.00 7.43 -38.02
CA LEU A 490 -3.57 7.42 -36.66
C LEU A 490 -4.48 8.62 -36.41
N ILE A 491 -4.07 9.82 -36.82
CA ILE A 491 -4.84 11.06 -36.65
C ILE A 491 -6.10 11.03 -37.51
N GLU A 492 -6.02 10.55 -38.75
CA GLU A 492 -7.17 10.39 -39.64
C GLU A 492 -8.20 9.41 -39.05
N LEU A 493 -7.73 8.28 -38.51
CA LEU A 493 -8.57 7.31 -37.82
C LEU A 493 -9.19 7.89 -36.53
N TYR A 494 -8.40 8.58 -35.72
CA TYR A 494 -8.86 9.25 -34.49
C TYR A 494 -9.93 10.33 -34.76
N LYS A 495 -9.84 11.04 -35.90
CA LYS A 495 -10.82 12.07 -36.28
C LYS A 495 -12.10 11.49 -36.88
N SER A 496 -11.98 10.40 -37.65
CA SER A 496 -13.10 9.77 -38.35
C SER A 496 -13.91 8.82 -37.47
N SER A 497 -13.34 8.37 -36.35
CA SER A 497 -13.95 7.42 -35.42
C SER A 497 -14.08 8.02 -34.01
N ASN A 498 -15.08 7.60 -33.23
CA ASN A 498 -15.22 7.97 -31.80
C ASN A 498 -14.22 7.19 -30.92
N LEU A 499 -12.95 7.18 -31.30
CA LEU A 499 -11.89 6.45 -30.59
C LEU A 499 -11.44 7.19 -29.34
N ARG A 500 -11.04 6.41 -28.34
CA ARG A 500 -10.36 6.96 -27.16
C ARG A 500 -8.91 7.29 -27.54
N GLY A 501 -8.46 8.49 -27.20
CA GLY A 501 -7.04 8.86 -27.38
C GLY A 501 -6.12 7.88 -26.66
N GLY A 502 -5.03 7.46 -27.31
CA GLY A 502 -4.10 6.46 -26.79
C GLY A 502 -4.53 4.99 -26.98
N GLU A 503 -5.62 4.69 -27.70
CA GLU A 503 -6.09 3.31 -27.96
C GLU A 503 -5.00 2.42 -28.58
N PHE A 504 -4.13 3.01 -29.41
CA PHE A 504 -3.05 2.32 -30.12
C PHE A 504 -1.67 2.61 -29.54
N SER A 505 -1.59 3.09 -28.30
CA SER A 505 -0.32 3.32 -27.59
C SER A 505 0.62 2.10 -27.58
N PRO A 506 0.18 0.82 -27.55
CA PRO A 506 1.09 -0.33 -27.66
C PRO A 506 1.92 -0.32 -28.96
N CYS A 507 1.39 0.23 -30.06
CA CYS A 507 2.12 0.35 -31.34
C CYS A 507 3.39 1.22 -31.21
N PHE A 508 3.41 2.13 -30.23
CA PHE A 508 4.48 3.08 -29.99
C PHE A 508 5.28 2.78 -28.70
N THR A 509 5.13 1.58 -28.15
CA THR A 509 5.78 1.20 -26.87
C THR A 509 7.30 1.37 -26.90
N GLU A 510 7.94 1.17 -28.06
CA GLU A 510 9.38 1.40 -28.23
C GLU A 510 9.76 2.86 -27.96
N LEU A 511 8.96 3.81 -28.46
CA LEU A 511 9.17 5.24 -28.24
C LEU A 511 8.89 5.62 -26.78
N GLN A 512 7.85 5.06 -26.16
CA GLN A 512 7.55 5.27 -24.74
C GLN A 512 8.67 4.76 -23.84
N ARG A 513 9.22 3.57 -24.14
CA ARG A 513 10.36 3.00 -23.40
C ARG A 513 11.58 3.90 -23.58
N ASN A 514 11.94 4.23 -24.82
CA ASN A 514 13.13 5.02 -25.14
C ASN A 514 13.06 6.45 -24.57
N PHE A 515 11.88 6.97 -24.22
CA PHE A 515 11.74 8.25 -23.56
C PHE A 515 12.17 8.23 -22.07
N ILE A 516 12.03 7.09 -21.38
CA ILE A 516 12.31 6.92 -19.94
C ILE A 516 13.59 6.13 -19.68
N GLU A 517 13.87 5.10 -20.46
CA GLU A 517 15.01 4.20 -20.30
C GLU A 517 16.37 4.91 -20.20
N PRO A 518 16.70 5.93 -21.01
CA PRO A 518 18.01 6.59 -20.94
C PRO A 518 18.13 7.60 -19.78
N ARG A 519 17.05 7.83 -19.01
CA ARG A 519 17.06 8.85 -17.96
C ARG A 519 17.93 8.45 -16.77
N PRO A 520 18.46 9.42 -16.00
CA PRO A 520 19.35 9.15 -14.87
C PRO A 520 18.74 8.20 -13.84
N THR A 521 19.57 7.37 -13.22
CA THR A 521 19.14 6.40 -12.20
C THR A 521 18.40 7.08 -11.05
N LYS A 522 18.84 8.27 -10.63
CA LYS A 522 18.20 9.03 -9.56
C LYS A 522 16.80 9.53 -9.94
N LEU A 523 16.57 9.91 -11.20
CA LEU A 523 15.23 10.21 -11.70
C LEU A 523 14.32 8.98 -11.68
N LYS A 524 14.84 7.81 -12.07
CA LYS A 524 14.08 6.54 -11.96
C LYS A 524 13.74 6.21 -10.51
N SER A 525 14.62 6.51 -9.56
CA SER A 525 14.35 6.40 -8.13
C SER A 525 13.25 7.37 -7.66
N LEU A 526 13.24 8.61 -8.13
CA LEU A 526 12.13 9.54 -7.87
C LEU A 526 10.81 9.01 -8.45
N ILE A 527 10.81 8.49 -9.67
CA ILE A 527 9.61 7.89 -10.29
C ILE A 527 9.08 6.72 -9.45
N ARG A 528 9.96 5.86 -8.91
CA ARG A 528 9.54 4.79 -7.98
C ARG A 528 8.87 5.37 -6.73
N LEU A 529 9.44 6.41 -6.14
CA LEU A 529 8.87 7.07 -4.97
C LEU A 529 7.46 7.62 -5.26
N ILE A 530 7.28 8.30 -6.39
CA ILE A 530 5.98 8.83 -6.84
C ILE A 530 4.98 7.71 -7.09
N LYS A 531 5.39 6.62 -7.74
CA LYS A 531 4.53 5.45 -7.96
C LYS A 531 4.10 4.80 -6.65
N HIS A 532 5.02 4.74 -5.67
CA HIS A 532 4.70 4.22 -4.34
C HIS A 532 3.69 5.12 -3.62
N TRP A 533 3.94 6.43 -3.59
CA TRP A 533 3.01 7.42 -3.04
C TRP A 533 1.62 7.31 -3.70
N TYR A 534 1.56 7.26 -5.03
CA TYR A 534 0.32 7.11 -5.78
C TYR A 534 -0.45 5.83 -5.37
N LYS A 535 0.24 4.69 -5.21
CA LYS A 535 -0.37 3.46 -4.71
C LYS A 535 -0.94 3.61 -3.29
N GLN A 536 -0.27 4.37 -2.41
CA GLN A 536 -0.80 4.65 -1.07
C GLN A 536 -2.09 5.48 -1.14
N CYS A 537 -2.15 6.49 -2.01
CA CYS A 537 -3.37 7.26 -2.25
C CYS A 537 -4.52 6.38 -2.77
N GLN A 538 -4.23 5.48 -3.72
CA GLN A 538 -5.24 4.53 -4.25
C GLN A 538 -5.84 3.65 -3.14
N ARG A 539 -5.01 3.15 -2.20
CA ARG A 539 -5.46 2.33 -1.08
C ARG A 539 -6.33 3.10 -0.08
N LYS A 540 -5.94 4.34 0.26
CA LYS A 540 -6.66 5.17 1.23
C LYS A 540 -8.06 5.56 0.73
N LYS A 541 -8.20 5.91 -0.56
CA LYS A 541 -9.43 6.54 -1.07
C LYS A 541 -10.62 5.59 -1.25
N ARG A 542 -10.52 4.26 -1.04
CA ARG A 542 -11.56 3.18 -1.07
C ARG A 542 -12.69 3.29 -2.12
N SER A 543 -12.62 4.23 -3.05
CA SER A 543 -13.71 4.66 -3.91
C SER A 543 -13.49 4.12 -5.31
N LYS A 544 -14.58 3.85 -6.03
CA LYS A 544 -14.58 3.51 -7.46
C LYS A 544 -14.13 4.68 -8.36
N ALA A 545 -13.56 5.74 -7.78
CA ALA A 545 -13.13 6.93 -8.50
C ALA A 545 -11.95 6.61 -9.41
N SER A 546 -12.04 7.03 -10.66
CA SER A 546 -11.01 6.79 -11.66
C SER A 546 -9.88 7.80 -11.49
N LEU A 547 -8.88 7.46 -10.68
CA LEU A 547 -7.64 8.24 -10.54
C LEU A 547 -6.86 8.25 -11.87
N PRO A 548 -6.05 9.30 -12.14
CA PRO A 548 -5.27 9.38 -13.37
C PRO A 548 -4.29 8.21 -13.50
N PRO A 549 -3.94 7.77 -14.72
CA PRO A 549 -3.08 6.61 -14.91
C PRO A 549 -1.68 6.83 -14.31
N LYS A 550 -1.06 5.77 -13.78
CA LYS A 550 0.32 5.82 -13.22
C LYS A 550 1.30 6.49 -14.20
N TYR A 551 1.14 6.24 -15.50
CA TYR A 551 1.99 6.82 -16.54
C TYR A 551 1.92 8.36 -16.61
N ALA A 552 0.77 8.98 -16.30
CA ALA A 552 0.68 10.44 -16.21
C ALA A 552 1.60 11.01 -15.12
N LEU A 553 1.73 10.31 -13.98
CA LEU A 553 2.61 10.71 -12.89
C LEU A 553 4.09 10.43 -13.23
N GLU A 554 4.40 9.39 -14.00
CA GLU A 554 5.76 9.18 -14.53
C GLU A 554 6.17 10.35 -15.43
N LEU A 555 5.32 10.74 -16.38
CA LEU A 555 5.57 11.88 -17.28
C LEU A 555 5.64 13.21 -16.53
N LEU A 556 4.76 13.42 -15.54
CA LEU A 556 4.80 14.62 -14.69
C LEU A 556 6.10 14.71 -13.90
N THR A 557 6.64 13.57 -13.44
CA THR A 557 7.93 13.51 -12.74
C THR A 557 9.10 13.84 -13.66
N VAL A 558 9.08 13.31 -14.89
CA VAL A 558 10.08 13.67 -15.91
C VAL A 558 10.02 15.16 -16.22
N TYR A 559 8.81 15.70 -16.41
CA TYR A 559 8.63 17.14 -16.66
C TYR A 559 9.16 18.01 -15.51
N ALA A 560 8.83 17.66 -14.26
CA ALA A 560 9.32 18.36 -13.07
C ALA A 560 10.85 18.39 -13.03
N TRP A 561 11.49 17.26 -13.31
CA TRP A 561 12.94 17.17 -13.36
C TRP A 561 13.54 17.96 -14.53
N GLU A 562 13.01 17.82 -15.75
CA GLU A 562 13.51 18.52 -16.94
C GLU A 562 13.46 20.04 -16.81
N GLN A 563 12.40 20.58 -16.20
CA GLN A 563 12.21 22.02 -16.05
C GLN A 563 12.79 22.59 -14.75
N GLY A 564 12.91 21.78 -13.70
CA GLY A 564 13.28 22.23 -12.37
C GLY A 564 14.74 21.98 -11.99
N SER A 565 15.27 20.82 -12.37
CA SER A 565 16.62 20.38 -12.01
C SER A 565 17.52 20.18 -13.23
N GLY A 566 17.16 19.26 -14.12
CA GLY A 566 17.93 18.86 -15.30
C GLY A 566 19.25 18.13 -14.98
N MET A 567 19.57 17.89 -13.71
CA MET A 567 20.84 17.31 -13.26
C MET A 567 20.71 15.81 -13.00
N ASP A 568 21.79 15.05 -13.22
CA ASP A 568 21.82 13.61 -12.88
C ASP A 568 21.71 13.38 -11.36
N GLU A 569 22.33 14.27 -10.59
CA GLU A 569 22.30 14.28 -9.13
C GLU A 569 21.46 15.46 -8.62
N PHE A 570 20.45 15.15 -7.80
CA PHE A 570 19.55 16.12 -7.17
C PHE A 570 18.98 15.56 -5.85
N ASP A 571 18.28 16.39 -5.07
CA ASP A 571 17.61 15.94 -3.84
C ASP A 571 16.23 15.32 -4.16
N ILE A 572 16.03 14.06 -3.77
CA ILE A 572 14.77 13.33 -3.97
C ILE A 572 13.59 14.01 -3.28
N ALA A 573 13.79 14.61 -2.10
CA ALA A 573 12.73 15.32 -1.37
C ALA A 573 12.25 16.55 -2.14
N GLU A 574 13.17 17.33 -2.73
CA GLU A 574 12.82 18.48 -3.58
C GLU A 574 12.03 18.03 -4.81
N GLY A 575 12.51 16.97 -5.48
CA GLY A 575 11.80 16.41 -6.63
C GLY A 575 10.40 15.89 -6.26
N PHE A 576 10.29 15.20 -5.13
CA PHE A 576 9.01 14.70 -4.64
C PHE A 576 8.05 15.85 -4.30
N ARG A 577 8.55 16.87 -3.58
CA ARG A 577 7.81 18.08 -3.23
C ARG A 577 7.28 18.80 -4.47
N THR A 578 8.13 18.90 -5.51
CA THR A 578 7.81 19.54 -6.79
C THR A 578 6.67 18.82 -7.52
N VAL A 579 6.73 17.49 -7.60
CA VAL A 579 5.67 16.70 -8.24
C VAL A 579 4.35 16.87 -7.50
N LEU A 580 4.35 16.86 -6.16
CA LEU A 580 3.13 17.12 -5.38
C LEU A 580 2.55 18.51 -5.65
N ASP A 581 3.39 19.55 -5.78
CA ASP A 581 2.90 20.89 -6.15
C ASP A 581 2.29 20.94 -7.53
N LEU A 582 2.86 20.24 -8.51
CA LEU A 582 2.26 20.15 -9.85
C LEU A 582 0.90 19.43 -9.80
N VAL A 583 0.77 18.36 -9.01
CA VAL A 583 -0.51 17.68 -8.77
C VAL A 583 -1.52 18.62 -8.12
N ILE A 584 -1.12 19.42 -7.14
CA ILE A 584 -2.01 20.42 -6.49
C ILE A 584 -2.51 21.44 -7.51
N ASN A 585 -1.65 21.85 -8.46
CA ASN A 585 -1.95 22.81 -9.50
C ASN A 585 -2.42 22.18 -10.82
N TYR A 586 -2.98 20.96 -10.77
CA TYR A 586 -3.33 20.18 -11.98
C TYR A 586 -4.22 20.94 -12.98
N GLN A 587 -5.11 21.82 -12.50
CA GLN A 587 -6.01 22.62 -13.35
C GLN A 587 -5.27 23.58 -14.30
N GLN A 588 -3.99 23.82 -14.07
CA GLN A 588 -3.15 24.66 -14.92
C GLN A 588 -2.29 23.83 -15.89
N LEU A 589 -2.16 22.51 -15.70
CA LEU A 589 -1.16 21.70 -16.39
C LEU A 589 -1.43 21.55 -17.88
N CYS A 590 -0.49 22.02 -18.70
CA CYS A 590 -0.43 21.75 -20.14
C CYS A 590 0.99 21.36 -20.53
N ILE A 591 1.23 20.06 -20.64
CA ILE A 591 2.55 19.47 -20.81
C ILE A 591 2.57 18.63 -22.08
N PHE A 592 3.61 18.78 -22.89
CA PHE A 592 3.86 17.97 -24.09
C PHE A 592 5.34 18.00 -24.46
N TRP A 593 5.75 17.01 -25.25
CA TRP A 593 7.10 16.94 -25.82
C TRP A 593 7.04 16.92 -27.33
N THR A 594 8.09 17.41 -27.98
CA THR A 594 8.19 17.45 -29.45
C THR A 594 9.25 16.50 -30.00
N VAL A 595 9.57 15.43 -29.26
CA VAL A 595 10.67 14.51 -29.57
C VAL A 595 10.33 13.58 -30.75
N ASN A 596 9.09 13.07 -30.81
CA ASN A 596 8.65 12.14 -31.86
C ASN A 596 7.68 12.76 -32.87
N TYR A 597 7.00 13.84 -32.50
CA TYR A 597 6.09 14.63 -33.34
C TYR A 597 6.26 16.11 -33.01
N ASN A 598 5.96 17.04 -33.92
CA ASN A 598 6.21 18.47 -33.69
C ASN A 598 5.17 19.37 -34.40
N PHE A 599 5.30 20.70 -34.21
CA PHE A 599 4.40 21.71 -34.78
C PHE A 599 4.85 22.24 -36.15
N GLU A 600 5.83 21.62 -36.80
CA GLU A 600 6.43 22.14 -38.03
C GLU A 600 5.55 21.89 -39.25
N ASN A 601 4.99 20.68 -39.37
CA ASN A 601 4.29 20.22 -40.57
C ASN A 601 2.78 20.01 -40.35
N GLU A 602 1.97 20.27 -41.37
CA GLU A 602 0.56 19.85 -41.41
C GLU A 602 0.44 18.39 -41.87
N PRO A 603 -0.59 17.62 -41.44
CA PRO A 603 -1.71 18.01 -40.57
C PRO A 603 -1.41 17.94 -39.05
N MET A 604 -0.17 17.60 -38.67
CA MET A 604 0.24 17.38 -37.27
C MET A 604 0.11 18.66 -36.45
N ARG A 605 0.61 19.80 -36.95
CA ARG A 605 0.53 21.10 -36.27
C ARG A 605 -0.90 21.43 -35.86
N SER A 606 -1.84 21.42 -36.81
CA SER A 606 -3.25 21.69 -36.53
C SER A 606 -3.81 20.73 -35.50
N PHE A 607 -3.46 19.44 -35.60
CA PHE A 607 -3.90 18.44 -34.62
C PHE A 607 -3.37 18.71 -33.21
N LEU A 608 -2.07 18.93 -33.02
CA LEU A 608 -1.49 19.22 -31.71
C LEU A 608 -2.07 20.49 -31.08
N LEU A 609 -2.34 21.53 -31.88
CA LEU A 609 -3.01 22.74 -31.43
C LEU A 609 -4.42 22.45 -30.87
N THR A 610 -5.13 21.46 -31.44
CA THR A 610 -6.41 21.01 -30.85
C THR A 610 -6.21 20.27 -29.53
N GLN A 611 -5.17 19.44 -29.41
CA GLN A 611 -4.88 18.68 -28.21
C GLN A 611 -4.54 19.60 -27.03
N ILE A 612 -3.63 20.55 -27.23
CA ILE A 612 -3.20 21.47 -26.16
C ILE A 612 -4.28 22.49 -25.76
N ARG A 613 -5.40 22.58 -26.48
CA ARG A 613 -6.56 23.42 -26.12
C ARG A 613 -7.62 22.66 -25.31
N LYS A 614 -7.47 21.35 -25.11
CA LYS A 614 -8.38 20.54 -24.30
C LYS A 614 -8.40 20.98 -22.84
N THR A 615 -9.46 20.61 -22.14
CA THR A 615 -9.62 20.82 -20.69
C THR A 615 -8.42 20.27 -19.93
N ARG A 616 -7.92 21.06 -18.99
CA ARG A 616 -6.75 20.74 -18.16
C ARG A 616 -7.11 19.70 -17.09
N PRO A 617 -6.17 18.84 -16.67
CA PRO A 617 -4.77 18.80 -17.11
C PRO A 617 -4.64 18.12 -18.48
N VAL A 618 -3.76 18.67 -19.32
CA VAL A 618 -3.32 18.04 -20.57
C VAL A 618 -1.87 17.61 -20.39
N ILE A 619 -1.62 16.32 -20.54
CA ILE A 619 -0.27 15.74 -20.54
C ILE A 619 -0.21 14.81 -21.73
N LEU A 620 0.42 15.24 -22.82
CA LEU A 620 0.51 14.44 -24.04
C LEU A 620 1.62 13.41 -23.93
N ASP A 621 1.30 12.17 -24.28
CA ASP A 621 2.25 11.08 -24.38
C ASP A 621 3.32 11.40 -25.44
N PRO A 622 4.62 11.47 -25.07
CA PRO A 622 5.69 11.78 -26.01
C PRO A 622 5.79 10.81 -27.20
N ALA A 623 5.15 9.65 -27.15
CA ALA A 623 5.13 8.64 -28.21
C ALA A 623 3.86 8.63 -29.07
N ASP A 624 2.72 9.09 -28.54
CA ASP A 624 1.41 9.06 -29.20
C ASP A 624 0.72 10.45 -29.10
N PRO A 625 0.65 11.22 -30.19
CA PRO A 625 0.07 12.57 -30.18
C PRO A 625 -1.43 12.60 -29.87
N THR A 626 -2.13 11.45 -29.97
CA THR A 626 -3.55 11.32 -29.60
C THR A 626 -3.74 11.01 -28.12
N GLY A 627 -2.69 10.53 -27.45
CA GLY A 627 -2.69 10.07 -26.07
C GLY A 627 -2.53 11.21 -25.06
N ASP A 628 -3.61 11.93 -24.74
CA ASP A 628 -3.64 12.81 -23.58
C ASP A 628 -3.86 11.98 -22.29
N VAL A 629 -2.77 11.71 -21.56
CA VAL A 629 -2.81 10.98 -20.29
C VAL A 629 -3.21 11.86 -19.11
N GLY A 630 -3.15 13.18 -19.26
CA GLY A 630 -3.71 14.15 -18.30
C GLY A 630 -5.23 14.08 -18.27
N GLY A 631 -5.84 14.01 -19.45
CA GLY A 631 -7.20 13.58 -19.67
C GLY A 631 -8.32 14.49 -19.17
N GLY A 632 -8.01 15.70 -18.70
CA GLY A 632 -9.01 16.64 -18.21
C GLY A 632 -9.87 16.05 -17.08
N ASP A 633 -11.18 16.25 -17.21
CA ASP A 633 -12.17 15.77 -16.24
C ASP A 633 -12.43 14.25 -16.31
N ARG A 634 -11.76 13.52 -17.20
CA ARG A 634 -11.88 12.04 -17.27
C ARG A 634 -11.35 11.36 -16.02
N TRP A 635 -10.41 12.01 -15.33
CA TRP A 635 -9.76 11.47 -14.14
C TRP A 635 -10.01 12.37 -12.92
N CYS A 636 -10.11 11.76 -11.74
CA CYS A 636 -10.35 12.47 -10.49
C CYS A 636 -9.07 13.09 -9.92
N TRP A 637 -8.43 14.00 -10.65
CA TRP A 637 -7.21 14.70 -10.21
C TRP A 637 -7.40 15.48 -8.91
N HIS A 638 -8.60 16.01 -8.64
CA HIS A 638 -8.92 16.70 -7.39
C HIS A 638 -8.69 15.83 -6.15
N LEU A 639 -9.01 14.53 -6.20
CA LEU A 639 -8.77 13.60 -5.08
C LEU A 639 -7.27 13.41 -4.83
N LEU A 640 -6.47 13.37 -5.90
CA LEU A 640 -5.02 13.26 -5.79
C LEU A 640 -4.39 14.57 -5.29
N ALA A 641 -4.96 15.72 -5.67
CA ALA A 641 -4.55 17.03 -5.18
C ALA A 641 -4.88 17.24 -3.69
N GLU A 642 -6.01 16.74 -3.19
CA GLU A 642 -6.33 16.70 -1.75
C GLU A 642 -5.28 15.91 -0.97
N GLU A 643 -4.96 14.69 -1.43
CA GLU A 643 -3.91 13.87 -0.82
C GLU A 643 -2.56 14.58 -0.87
N ALA A 644 -2.18 15.16 -2.02
CA ALA A 644 -0.93 15.91 -2.14
C ALA A 644 -0.83 17.06 -1.13
N LYS A 645 -1.93 17.77 -0.82
CA LYS A 645 -1.97 18.84 0.20
C LYS A 645 -1.73 18.30 1.60
N GLU A 646 -2.37 17.19 1.98
CA GLU A 646 -2.13 16.55 3.28
C GLU A 646 -0.67 16.11 3.43
N TRP A 647 -0.10 15.55 2.36
CA TRP A 647 1.28 15.10 2.31
C TRP A 647 2.32 16.21 2.46
N LEU A 648 1.96 17.49 2.30
CA LEU A 648 2.89 18.60 2.56
C LEU A 648 3.29 18.73 4.04
N SER A 649 2.60 18.03 4.94
CA SER A 649 2.94 17.91 6.36
C SER A 649 3.83 16.70 6.69
N SER A 650 4.18 15.90 5.68
CA SER A 650 5.04 14.72 5.80
C SER A 650 6.47 15.06 6.26
N LEU A 651 7.08 14.15 7.02
CA LEU A 651 8.50 14.23 7.38
C LEU A 651 9.43 14.14 6.16
N CYS A 652 8.91 13.70 5.00
CA CYS A 652 9.61 13.73 3.73
C CYS A 652 10.09 15.15 3.35
N PHE A 653 9.41 16.18 3.85
CA PHE A 653 9.65 17.59 3.47
C PHE A 653 10.20 18.43 4.62
N GLU A 654 10.56 17.81 5.74
CA GLU A 654 11.25 18.46 6.85
C GLU A 654 12.77 18.33 6.69
N LEU A 655 13.49 19.42 6.98
CA LEU A 655 14.94 19.43 7.05
C LEU A 655 15.42 18.94 8.45
N PRO A 656 16.66 18.44 8.56
CA PRO A 656 17.25 18.04 9.85
C PRO A 656 17.25 19.16 10.90
N LYS A 657 17.33 18.77 12.18
CA LYS A 657 17.13 19.62 13.39
C LYS A 657 17.93 20.94 13.46
N SER A 658 18.98 21.14 12.67
CA SER A 658 19.70 22.43 12.61
C SER A 658 18.93 23.52 11.86
N ASP A 659 17.98 23.13 11.00
CA ASP A 659 17.22 24.02 10.10
C ASP A 659 15.70 23.78 10.20
N SER A 660 15.20 23.32 11.36
CA SER A 660 13.80 22.84 11.53
C SER A 660 12.69 23.87 11.28
N GLU A 661 13.03 25.14 11.07
CA GLU A 661 12.11 26.19 10.63
C GLU A 661 11.94 26.27 9.10
N ARG A 662 12.85 25.63 8.32
CA ARG A 662 12.81 25.61 6.86
C ARG A 662 12.25 24.27 6.35
N ARG A 663 11.23 24.35 5.50
CA ARG A 663 10.71 23.20 4.74
C ARG A 663 11.43 23.06 3.41
N ILE A 664 11.51 21.82 2.91
CA ILE A 664 11.97 21.52 1.55
C ILE A 664 11.15 22.33 0.56
N GLN A 665 11.84 23.11 -0.27
CA GLN A 665 11.21 23.93 -1.31
C GLN A 665 11.10 23.13 -2.61
N PRO A 666 10.01 23.29 -3.37
CA PRO A 666 9.91 22.73 -4.71
C PRO A 666 10.87 23.46 -5.67
N TRP A 667 11.23 22.80 -6.76
CA TRP A 667 11.86 23.45 -7.90
C TRP A 667 10.87 24.43 -8.56
N LYS A 668 11.41 25.46 -9.20
CA LYS A 668 10.60 26.43 -9.97
C LYS A 668 10.24 25.83 -11.32
N VAL A 669 9.10 25.16 -11.40
CA VAL A 669 8.61 24.50 -12.62
C VAL A 669 7.42 25.26 -13.20
N PRO A 670 7.43 25.64 -14.50
CA PRO A 670 6.25 26.19 -15.17
C PRO A 670 5.09 25.18 -15.17
N VAL A 671 3.85 25.64 -15.03
CA VAL A 671 2.67 24.77 -15.10
C VAL A 671 2.08 24.67 -16.51
N VAL A 672 2.43 25.60 -17.40
CA VAL A 672 1.94 25.64 -18.78
C VAL A 672 3.11 25.69 -19.74
N GLN A 673 3.14 24.78 -20.71
CA GLN A 673 3.95 24.92 -21.91
C GLN A 673 3.15 25.58 -23.04
N THR A 674 3.81 26.50 -23.74
CA THR A 674 3.35 27.07 -25.00
C THR A 674 4.19 26.51 -26.14
N PRO A 675 3.70 26.52 -27.40
CA PRO A 675 4.47 26.02 -28.55
C PRO A 675 5.87 26.65 -28.70
N GLY A 676 6.10 27.86 -28.17
CA GLY A 676 7.39 28.54 -28.17
C GLY A 676 8.26 28.31 -26.93
N SER A 677 7.74 27.65 -25.88
CA SER A 677 8.44 27.42 -24.61
C SER A 677 8.79 25.95 -24.37
N CYS A 678 8.72 25.11 -25.41
CA CYS A 678 9.23 23.75 -25.38
C CYS A 678 10.73 23.85 -25.08
N GLY A 679 11.15 23.42 -23.89
CA GLY A 679 12.45 23.74 -23.30
C GLY A 679 13.66 23.54 -24.21
N ALA A 680 14.72 24.28 -23.89
CA ALA A 680 16.02 24.24 -24.55
C ALA A 680 16.46 22.80 -24.88
N GLN A 681 17.00 22.64 -26.09
CA GLN A 681 17.60 21.43 -26.63
C GLN A 681 18.58 20.75 -25.66
N MET A 682 18.11 19.89 -24.76
CA MET A 682 18.95 18.91 -24.05
C MET A 682 18.88 17.51 -24.67
N TYR A 683 18.16 17.36 -25.79
CA TYR A 683 18.27 16.19 -26.66
C TYR A 683 19.00 16.60 -27.94
N ARG A 684 20.31 16.35 -28.01
CA ARG A 684 20.99 16.15 -29.30
C ARG A 684 20.80 14.67 -29.66
N PRO A 685 19.92 14.31 -30.60
CA PRO A 685 20.10 13.03 -31.26
C PRO A 685 21.49 13.04 -31.93
N PRO A 686 22.20 11.90 -32.05
CA PRO A 686 23.39 11.86 -32.87
C PRO A 686 23.03 12.36 -34.27
N PRO A 687 23.87 13.19 -34.92
CA PRO A 687 23.55 13.70 -36.24
C PRO A 687 23.28 12.52 -37.18
N LEU A 688 22.11 12.57 -37.84
CA LEU A 688 21.89 11.84 -39.08
C LEU A 688 23.09 12.18 -39.98
N TRP A 689 23.72 11.15 -40.55
CA TRP A 689 24.94 11.20 -41.38
C TRP A 689 26.28 11.28 -40.61
N VAL A 690 26.63 10.17 -39.93
CA VAL A 690 28.01 9.70 -39.90
C VAL A 690 27.96 8.21 -40.22
N GLU A 691 28.74 7.78 -41.20
CA GLU A 691 28.94 6.36 -41.52
C GLU A 691 29.19 5.56 -40.24
N CYS A 692 28.55 4.39 -40.17
CA CYS A 692 28.67 3.46 -39.07
C CYS A 692 30.10 2.87 -39.06
N SER A 693 31.08 3.65 -38.58
CA SER A 693 32.39 3.13 -38.20
C SER A 693 32.28 2.56 -36.79
N GLN A 694 32.16 1.24 -36.75
CA GLN A 694 32.47 0.33 -35.64
C GLN A 694 32.89 0.99 -34.32
N VAL A 695 31.94 1.19 -33.41
CA VAL A 695 32.21 1.23 -31.97
C VAL A 695 31.16 0.36 -31.26
N GLY A 696 31.55 -0.90 -31.05
CA GLY A 696 31.12 -1.79 -29.95
C GLY A 696 29.64 -1.85 -29.60
N ILE A 697 28.83 -2.48 -30.46
CA ILE A 697 27.65 -3.22 -29.98
C ILE A 697 28.21 -4.47 -29.28
N GLN A 698 28.15 -4.55 -27.96
CA GLN A 698 28.27 -5.84 -27.27
C GLN A 698 27.01 -6.65 -27.61
N PHE A 699 27.10 -7.38 -28.72
CA PHE A 699 26.40 -8.64 -28.88
C PHE A 699 26.83 -9.51 -27.70
N TRP A 700 25.89 -9.85 -26.83
CA TRP A 700 26.09 -10.95 -25.90
C TRP A 700 26.16 -12.22 -26.73
N ASP A 701 27.28 -12.90 -26.60
CA ASP A 701 27.71 -14.06 -27.36
C ASP A 701 26.66 -15.19 -27.31
N GLU A 702 26.15 -15.60 -28.47
CA GLU A 702 25.21 -16.73 -28.62
C GLU A 702 25.92 -18.08 -28.80
N ASN A 703 27.25 -18.16 -28.67
CA ASN A 703 27.95 -19.44 -28.64
C ASN A 703 29.20 -19.41 -27.74
N ALA A 704 29.02 -19.66 -26.45
CA ALA A 704 30.08 -20.17 -25.60
C ALA A 704 29.58 -21.43 -24.88
N LYS A 705 30.27 -22.55 -25.13
CA LYS A 705 30.06 -23.86 -24.48
C LYS A 705 30.21 -23.79 -22.96
#